data_AF-A0A832KHQ1-F1
#
_entry.id   AF-A0A832KHQ1-F1
#
_cell.length_a   1.000
_cell.length_b   1.000
_cell.length_c   1.000
_cell.angle_alpha   90.00
_cell.angle_beta   90.00
_cell.angle_gamma   90.00
#
_symmetry.space_group_name_H-M   'P 1'
#
loop_
_entity.id
_entity.type
_entity.pdbx_description
1 polymer ?
#
loop_
_entity_poly.entity_id
_entity_poly.type
_entity_poly.pdbx_seq_one_letter_code
_entity_poly.pdbx_strand_id
1 'polypeptide(L)'
;MDTMSFGYTEYDPSQTPHNETLFTLANGYLGLRGDFEEVEGTYHKGTYINGFYDSEPIIYGESAYGYAPNHETILNLPDPKRIELEVEGLPFSLTRGVVNSSSRFLDFRTGILTRTVDWSSAQGDRIRIRTERMVSFADKHCAIISYTVEPLNRALIIKLTSFLDIGVRNRTSREDPRIGSKFTSKPLVVEQFFIEDETLNFFAKTRNSGLTLYGCAFHETSKEALERVPSDRDLSLSYTFRLGKGEQVTLQKFVAYTTEDDSAPFRARRCAQEGFASYAKKQEEYLSEFWNAGRILIEGDESSEQALQFNIFHLLQSCGRDGLSSMPAKGLTGEGYEGHYFWDTEAYALPMFCYLKPSLAKSLLDFRHTMLPKARQRARTMSLKGALFPWRTISGEECSAYYPAGTAQYHIDADILYAVEKYLAATAEEVPLEYAEMAIETARMWLSLGCFIDGEFCINEVTGPDEYTACVNNNTYTNLMAQNNLKFAIKVVESYQAKDKMLPLAVGTDELEEWKRAQGAMRIPFDRNLGIYVQDDSFLSKADWPFATTPKDKYPLLLNFHPLVIYRHRVLKQPDLVLAQFFLSGLFTKAERIRNFLFYESYTTGDSSLSHCIQSIMASDSFQSLKAWTYFKKTVRLDIDDIHGNSVDGIHTASMAGSWMAVVYGFAGFRDWKGTFSFDPKLPSAWKSLTFCLTLHASVLKVSIRSDEVSYTLMTKGKLSLVHRNESFTLNKDESRTFSLRPKLGGVLFDLDGVLCDTAHLHYKAWKKVCEENQLHFDRQVNKRLLGVSREASLQVILDHNEVQWPEGKRREVLKQKNDAYVASLDTITADDLFPGVLALFADLKKQGVKIALASASRNARSVCKRLGILDHFDAIADISSVQKPKPEADIFLVASEQIGVWYPDCIGIEDAKAGIEAIKRAGMKAVGIGSEGDLPGSDLVLGSTQELTLD
;
A
#
# COMPACT_ATOMS: atom_id res chain seq x y z
N MET A 1 -16.96 16.38 15.11
CA MET A 1 -16.01 16.74 14.03
C MET A 1 -16.70 16.38 12.72
N ASP A 2 -16.70 17.28 11.73
CA ASP A 2 -17.21 16.95 10.39
C ASP A 2 -16.09 16.28 9.57
N THR A 3 -16.21 14.97 9.34
CA THR A 3 -15.18 14.14 8.71
C THR A 3 -15.05 14.37 7.21
N MET A 4 -16.06 15.01 6.58
CA MET A 4 -16.05 15.35 5.15
C MET A 4 -15.44 16.73 4.86
N SER A 5 -14.80 17.34 5.84
CA SER A 5 -14.09 18.61 5.70
C SER A 5 -12.75 18.53 6.42
N PHE A 6 -11.74 19.28 5.96
CA PHE A 6 -10.46 19.45 6.65
C PHE A 6 -10.12 20.93 6.74
N GLY A 7 -9.70 21.41 7.90
CA GLY A 7 -9.44 22.83 8.07
C GLY A 7 -8.93 23.24 9.44
N TYR A 8 -8.54 24.51 9.53
CA TYR A 8 -8.07 25.16 10.73
C TYR A 8 -8.88 26.45 10.98
N THR A 9 -9.05 26.79 12.26
CA THR A 9 -9.77 27.99 12.72
C THR A 9 -8.84 29.11 13.18
N GLU A 10 -7.53 28.96 12.95
CA GLU A 10 -6.51 29.95 13.27
C GLU A 10 -5.43 29.94 12.18
N TYR A 11 -4.71 31.06 12.05
CA TYR A 11 -3.55 31.17 11.18
C TYR A 11 -2.26 30.99 12.00
N ASP A 12 -1.50 29.93 11.71
CA ASP A 12 -0.16 29.71 12.24
C ASP A 12 0.88 29.86 11.11
N PRO A 13 1.70 30.94 11.12
CA PRO A 13 2.74 31.16 10.13
C PRO A 13 3.74 30.00 10.02
N SER A 14 4.04 29.29 11.12
CA SER A 14 5.01 28.19 11.15
C SER A 14 4.56 26.98 10.34
N GLN A 15 3.25 26.82 10.17
CA GLN A 15 2.63 25.73 9.41
C GLN A 15 2.39 26.07 7.94
N THR A 16 2.73 27.30 7.50
CA THR A 16 2.46 27.76 6.12
C THR A 16 2.99 26.79 5.05
N PRO A 17 4.27 26.38 5.06
CA PRO A 17 4.81 25.54 3.97
C PRO A 17 4.08 24.20 3.84
N HIS A 18 3.69 23.62 4.97
CA HIS A 18 2.97 22.37 5.07
C HIS A 18 1.50 22.51 4.65
N ASN A 19 0.82 23.53 5.17
CA ASN A 19 -0.58 23.81 4.84
C ASN A 19 -0.78 24.10 3.35
N GLU A 20 0.19 24.71 2.67
CA GLU A 20 0.15 24.87 1.23
C GLU A 20 0.05 23.55 0.46
N THR A 21 0.69 22.50 0.97
CA THR A 21 0.51 21.16 0.40
C THR A 21 -0.90 20.64 0.71
N LEU A 22 -1.32 20.67 1.99
CA LEU A 22 -2.56 20.03 2.44
C LEU A 22 -3.83 20.64 1.81
N PHE A 23 -3.83 21.95 1.53
CA PHE A 23 -4.95 22.67 0.93
C PHE A 23 -4.85 22.79 -0.61
N THR A 24 -4.02 21.97 -1.25
CA THR A 24 -3.96 21.89 -2.72
C THR A 24 -5.30 21.46 -3.30
N LEU A 25 -5.67 22.10 -4.41
CA LEU A 25 -6.80 21.70 -5.25
C LEU A 25 -6.28 21.21 -6.60
N ALA A 26 -6.76 20.07 -7.07
CA ALA A 26 -6.41 19.55 -8.39
C ALA A 26 -7.51 18.63 -8.96
N ASN A 27 -7.46 18.38 -10.27
CA ASN A 27 -8.48 17.58 -10.97
C ASN A 27 -7.90 16.46 -11.86
N GLY A 28 -6.63 16.09 -11.65
CA GLY A 28 -5.88 15.13 -12.47
C GLY A 28 -5.18 15.74 -13.68
N TYR A 29 -5.57 16.94 -14.11
CA TYR A 29 -4.93 17.71 -15.18
C TYR A 29 -4.23 18.96 -14.63
N LEU A 30 -4.98 19.85 -13.97
CA LEU A 30 -4.50 21.10 -13.37
C LEU A 30 -4.40 20.94 -11.86
N GLY A 31 -3.31 21.44 -11.27
CA GLY A 31 -3.12 21.52 -9.82
C GLY A 31 -2.74 22.92 -9.38
N LEU A 32 -3.40 23.41 -8.34
CA LEU A 32 -3.21 24.69 -7.71
C LEU A 32 -2.86 24.48 -6.23
N ARG A 33 -1.62 24.73 -5.84
CA ARG A 33 -1.18 24.60 -4.44
C ARG A 33 -2.08 25.40 -3.51
N GLY A 34 -2.18 24.93 -2.28
CA GLY A 34 -2.85 25.57 -1.15
C GLY A 34 -2.18 26.87 -0.69
N ASP A 35 -1.48 27.61 -1.53
CA ASP A 35 -1.02 28.95 -1.19
C ASP A 35 -2.16 29.97 -1.20
N PHE A 36 -1.92 31.10 -0.54
CA PHE A 36 -2.86 32.20 -0.42
C PHE A 36 -3.02 32.94 -1.76
N GLU A 37 -4.06 33.75 -1.93
CA GLU A 37 -4.17 34.61 -3.11
C GLU A 37 -3.15 35.76 -3.03
N GLU A 38 -2.82 36.21 -1.84
CA GLU A 38 -1.81 37.24 -1.59
C GLU A 38 -0.39 36.66 -1.70
N VAL A 39 0.61 37.47 -2.08
CA VAL A 39 2.01 37.03 -2.09
C VAL A 39 2.58 36.93 -0.68
N GLU A 40 2.26 37.90 0.18
CA GLU A 40 2.77 37.89 1.55
C GLU A 40 2.17 36.74 2.36
N GLY A 41 3.03 36.05 3.12
CA GLY A 41 2.63 34.87 3.90
C GLY A 41 2.54 33.59 3.07
N THR A 42 2.97 33.59 1.81
CA THR A 42 3.16 32.38 1.00
C THR A 42 4.60 31.89 1.09
N TYR A 43 4.80 30.57 1.23
CA TYR A 43 6.08 29.88 1.11
C TYR A 43 6.42 29.56 -0.35
N HIS A 44 5.53 28.88 -1.08
CA HIS A 44 5.75 28.49 -2.48
C HIS A 44 4.47 28.52 -3.32
N LYS A 45 4.41 29.45 -4.28
CA LYS A 45 3.37 29.50 -5.31
C LYS A 45 3.56 28.33 -6.27
N GLY A 46 2.59 27.40 -6.31
CA GLY A 46 2.62 26.28 -7.25
C GLY A 46 1.38 26.21 -8.13
N THR A 47 1.61 26.13 -9.44
CA THR A 47 0.62 25.82 -10.46
C THR A 47 1.22 24.80 -11.40
N TYR A 48 0.56 23.65 -11.57
CA TYR A 48 1.12 22.51 -12.29
C TYR A 48 0.09 21.95 -13.27
N ILE A 49 0.56 21.49 -14.43
CA ILE A 49 -0.21 20.64 -15.33
C ILE A 49 0.44 19.27 -15.38
N ASN A 50 -0.38 18.22 -15.20
CA ASN A 50 0.07 16.85 -15.20
C ASN A 50 0.70 16.48 -16.54
N GLY A 51 1.90 15.89 -16.51
CA GLY A 51 2.65 15.59 -17.73
C GLY A 51 3.24 16.81 -18.46
N PHE A 52 3.16 18.03 -17.92
CA PHE A 52 3.80 19.20 -18.52
C PHE A 52 5.19 19.44 -17.90
N TYR A 53 6.22 19.10 -18.65
CA TYR A 53 7.60 19.05 -18.18
C TYR A 53 8.58 19.69 -19.16
N ASP A 54 9.78 19.99 -18.70
CA ASP A 54 10.94 20.19 -19.57
C ASP A 54 12.04 19.20 -19.22
N SER A 55 13.00 19.01 -20.12
CA SER A 55 14.09 18.05 -19.95
C SER A 55 15.47 18.70 -20.09
N GLU A 56 16.47 18.19 -19.39
CA GLU A 56 17.87 18.57 -19.59
C GLU A 56 18.80 17.34 -19.46
N PRO A 57 19.96 17.33 -20.14
CA PRO A 57 20.91 16.22 -20.03
C PRO A 57 21.35 15.97 -18.58
N ILE A 58 21.47 14.70 -18.20
CA ILE A 58 22.06 14.34 -16.90
C ILE A 58 23.58 14.46 -17.00
N ILE A 59 24.18 15.18 -16.07
CA ILE A 59 25.64 15.31 -15.97
C ILE A 59 26.17 14.18 -15.08
N TYR A 60 26.78 13.18 -15.70
CA TYR A 60 27.48 12.11 -15.00
C TYR A 60 28.98 12.44 -14.85
N GLY A 61 29.55 12.07 -13.69
CA GLY A 61 31.01 12.08 -13.53
C GLY A 61 31.69 11.04 -14.43
N GLU A 62 31.05 9.88 -14.58
CA GLU A 62 31.42 8.82 -15.53
C GLU A 62 30.12 8.29 -16.15
N SER A 63 30.00 8.39 -17.48
CA SER A 63 28.83 7.90 -18.21
C SER A 63 29.08 6.49 -18.72
N ALA A 64 28.04 5.64 -18.70
CA ALA A 64 28.05 4.31 -19.28
C ALA A 64 26.90 4.16 -20.30
N TYR A 65 27.05 3.20 -21.21
CA TYR A 65 26.02 2.90 -22.19
C TYR A 65 24.71 2.50 -21.48
N GLY A 66 23.59 3.05 -21.94
CA GLY A 66 22.27 2.78 -21.37
C GLY A 66 21.92 3.55 -20.09
N TYR A 67 22.79 4.46 -19.62
CA TYR A 67 22.38 5.43 -18.60
C TYR A 67 21.29 6.36 -19.14
N ALA A 68 20.43 6.85 -18.24
CA ALA A 68 19.40 7.81 -18.59
C ALA A 68 20.06 9.06 -19.20
N PRO A 69 19.70 9.48 -20.42
CA PRO A 69 20.35 10.61 -21.07
C PRO A 69 19.93 11.94 -20.47
N ASN A 70 18.65 12.06 -20.10
CA ASN A 70 18.03 13.30 -19.63
C ASN A 70 17.29 13.07 -18.32
N HIS A 71 17.19 14.13 -17.52
CA HIS A 71 16.18 14.20 -16.46
C HIS A 71 15.00 14.99 -17.01
N GLU A 72 13.80 14.69 -16.50
CA GLU A 72 12.57 15.40 -16.78
C GLU A 72 12.12 16.09 -15.49
N THR A 73 11.47 17.25 -15.57
CA THR A 73 10.92 17.89 -14.37
C THR A 73 9.63 18.62 -14.71
N ILE A 74 8.57 18.36 -13.94
CA ILE A 74 7.31 19.10 -14.02
C ILE A 74 7.56 20.59 -13.77
N LEU A 75 6.96 21.45 -14.57
CA LEU A 75 7.20 22.89 -14.46
C LEU A 75 6.21 23.57 -13.53
N ASN A 76 6.71 24.53 -12.75
CA ASN A 76 5.87 25.52 -12.10
C ASN A 76 5.44 26.58 -13.13
N LEU A 77 4.14 26.68 -13.36
CA LEU A 77 3.53 27.43 -14.46
C LEU A 77 3.01 28.80 -14.00
N PRO A 78 2.82 29.78 -14.90
CA PRO A 78 2.33 31.12 -14.56
C PRO A 78 1.15 31.06 -13.60
N ASP A 79 1.24 31.79 -12.47
CA ASP A 79 0.32 31.62 -11.35
C ASP A 79 -0.95 32.48 -11.54
N PRO A 80 -2.15 31.87 -11.62
CA PRO A 80 -3.38 32.61 -11.79
C PRO A 80 -3.98 33.03 -10.44
N LYS A 81 -3.40 32.64 -9.31
CA LYS A 81 -4.05 32.78 -7.99
C LYS A 81 -3.87 34.16 -7.38
N ARG A 82 -2.86 34.89 -7.85
CA ARG A 82 -2.43 36.15 -7.24
C ARG A 82 -3.50 37.25 -7.32
N ILE A 83 -3.97 37.69 -6.15
CA ILE A 83 -4.88 38.83 -5.96
C ILE A 83 -4.36 39.61 -4.75
N GLU A 84 -4.02 40.88 -4.97
CA GLU A 84 -3.61 41.81 -3.92
C GLU A 84 -4.78 42.73 -3.53
N LEU A 85 -4.92 43.00 -2.23
CA LEU A 85 -5.97 43.86 -1.68
C LEU A 85 -5.34 45.07 -1.01
N GLU A 86 -5.82 46.26 -1.33
CA GLU A 86 -5.54 47.51 -0.62
C GLU A 86 -6.83 48.09 -0.01
N VAL A 87 -6.74 48.54 1.25
CA VAL A 87 -7.82 49.20 2.00
C VAL A 87 -7.36 50.61 2.33
N GLU A 88 -8.03 51.64 1.80
CA GLU A 88 -7.62 53.04 1.95
C GLU A 88 -6.14 53.28 1.55
N GLY A 89 -5.68 52.57 0.51
CA GLY A 89 -4.29 52.64 0.02
C GLY A 89 -3.26 51.87 0.87
N LEU A 90 -3.69 51.13 1.90
CA LEU A 90 -2.83 50.25 2.68
C LEU A 90 -3.00 48.79 2.24
N PRO A 91 -1.92 48.06 1.94
CA PRO A 91 -2.03 46.66 1.55
C PRO A 91 -2.50 45.79 2.73
N PHE A 92 -3.43 44.88 2.44
CA PHE A 92 -3.80 43.79 3.34
C PHE A 92 -2.59 42.87 3.55
N SER A 93 -2.48 42.34 4.76
CA SER A 93 -1.38 41.47 5.15
C SER A 93 -1.80 40.60 6.32
N LEU A 94 -1.42 39.32 6.30
CA LEU A 94 -1.59 38.41 7.44
C LEU A 94 -0.55 38.64 8.55
N THR A 95 0.52 39.38 8.27
CA THR A 95 1.62 39.66 9.21
C THR A 95 1.60 41.10 9.71
N ARG A 96 0.86 42.00 9.04
CA ARG A 96 0.68 43.41 9.42
C ARG A 96 -0.79 43.72 9.68
N GLY A 97 -1.08 44.50 10.72
CA GLY A 97 -2.44 44.75 11.19
C GLY A 97 -2.88 43.72 12.24
N VAL A 98 -4.19 43.59 12.47
CA VAL A 98 -4.76 42.66 13.46
C VAL A 98 -5.67 41.68 12.75
N VAL A 99 -5.31 40.40 12.75
CA VAL A 99 -6.19 39.30 12.33
C VAL A 99 -7.09 38.95 13.51
N ASN A 100 -8.34 39.41 13.48
CA ASN A 100 -9.32 39.17 14.54
C ASN A 100 -9.79 37.71 14.57
N SER A 101 -9.92 37.09 13.40
CA SER A 101 -10.20 35.66 13.23
C SER A 101 -9.80 35.22 11.82
N SER A 102 -9.32 33.98 11.67
CA SER A 102 -9.00 33.40 10.37
C SER A 102 -9.41 31.95 10.33
N SER A 103 -10.07 31.50 9.27
CA SER A 103 -10.43 30.10 9.11
C SER A 103 -10.21 29.66 7.67
N ARG A 104 -9.82 28.40 7.50
CA ARG A 104 -9.60 27.79 6.19
C ARG A 104 -10.09 26.35 6.18
N PHE A 105 -10.97 26.02 5.26
CA PHE A 105 -11.59 24.70 5.14
C PHE A 105 -11.61 24.22 3.70
N LEU A 106 -11.22 22.96 3.49
CA LEU A 106 -11.41 22.20 2.27
C LEU A 106 -12.58 21.25 2.50
N ASP A 107 -13.66 21.41 1.74
CA ASP A 107 -14.82 20.51 1.77
C ASP A 107 -14.67 19.42 0.70
N PHE A 108 -14.63 18.15 1.12
CA PHE A 108 -14.43 17.02 0.21
C PHE A 108 -15.67 16.68 -0.62
N ARG A 109 -16.85 17.16 -0.23
CA ARG A 109 -18.12 16.95 -0.96
C ARG A 109 -18.20 17.83 -2.20
N THR A 110 -17.69 19.05 -2.09
CA THR A 110 -17.75 20.07 -3.15
C THR A 110 -16.39 20.30 -3.80
N GLY A 111 -15.29 19.88 -3.18
CA GLY A 111 -13.93 20.16 -3.64
C GLY A 111 -13.58 21.64 -3.63
N ILE A 112 -14.24 22.43 -2.76
CA ILE A 112 -14.06 23.88 -2.65
C ILE A 112 -13.20 24.17 -1.42
N LEU A 113 -12.15 24.96 -1.63
CA LEU A 113 -11.37 25.56 -0.57
C LEU A 113 -11.98 26.92 -0.22
N THR A 114 -12.39 27.10 1.04
CA THR A 114 -12.88 28.38 1.57
C THR A 114 -11.91 28.94 2.59
N ARG A 115 -11.57 30.22 2.48
CA ARG A 115 -10.86 30.99 3.51
C ARG A 115 -11.73 32.16 3.94
N THR A 116 -11.74 32.46 5.24
CA THR A 116 -12.41 33.65 5.79
C THR A 116 -11.47 34.33 6.76
N VAL A 117 -11.25 35.63 6.58
CA VAL A 117 -10.37 36.44 7.43
C VAL A 117 -11.13 37.69 7.86
N ASP A 118 -11.18 37.94 9.16
CA ASP A 118 -11.59 39.21 9.75
C ASP A 118 -10.33 39.97 10.12
N TRP A 119 -10.09 41.10 9.48
CA TRP A 119 -8.84 41.84 9.61
C TRP A 119 -9.10 43.30 9.90
N SER A 120 -8.22 43.89 10.71
CA SER A 120 -8.20 45.32 10.99
C SER A 120 -6.86 45.92 10.60
N SER A 121 -6.90 47.01 9.84
CA SER A 121 -5.71 47.78 9.48
C SER A 121 -5.10 48.44 10.71
N ALA A 122 -3.85 48.91 10.58
CA ALA A 122 -3.20 49.71 11.63
C ALA A 122 -3.95 51.03 11.95
N GLN A 123 -4.81 51.50 11.04
CA GLN A 123 -5.64 52.69 11.22
C GLN A 123 -7.02 52.37 11.83
N GLY A 124 -7.30 51.10 12.11
CA GLY A 124 -8.56 50.64 12.70
C GLY A 124 -9.66 50.33 11.67
N ASP A 125 -9.35 50.30 10.37
CA ASP A 125 -10.31 49.92 9.32
C ASP A 125 -10.51 48.43 9.32
N ARG A 126 -11.77 47.98 9.47
CA ARG A 126 -12.08 46.57 9.65
C ARG A 126 -12.83 46.04 8.44
N ILE A 127 -12.33 44.95 7.88
CA ILE A 127 -12.92 44.26 6.74
C ILE A 127 -13.06 42.77 7.03
N ARG A 128 -14.00 42.13 6.33
CA ARG A 128 -14.06 40.68 6.17
C ARG A 128 -13.68 40.32 4.74
N ILE A 129 -12.77 39.37 4.62
CA ILE A 129 -12.35 38.75 3.37
C ILE A 129 -12.90 37.33 3.36
N ARG A 130 -13.53 36.93 2.27
CA ARG A 130 -13.91 35.53 2.03
C ARG A 130 -13.43 35.12 0.65
N THR A 131 -12.58 34.09 0.59
CA THR A 131 -12.14 33.50 -0.68
C THR A 131 -12.70 32.10 -0.83
N GLU A 132 -13.13 31.77 -2.05
CA GLU A 132 -13.48 30.42 -2.46
C GLU A 132 -12.67 30.08 -3.71
N ARG A 133 -12.11 28.88 -3.74
CA ARG A 133 -11.35 28.37 -4.88
C ARG A 133 -11.79 26.98 -5.24
N MET A 134 -11.89 26.70 -6.53
CA MET A 134 -12.13 25.36 -7.07
C MET A 134 -11.27 25.10 -8.30
N VAL A 135 -10.86 23.84 -8.48
CA VAL A 135 -10.29 23.32 -9.73
C VAL A 135 -11.27 22.27 -10.23
N SER A 136 -11.85 22.48 -11.41
CA SER A 136 -13.07 21.78 -11.82
C SER A 136 -12.82 20.34 -12.24
N PHE A 137 -13.55 19.38 -11.64
CA PHE A 137 -13.62 18.02 -12.17
C PHE A 137 -14.50 17.87 -13.41
N ALA A 138 -15.43 18.80 -13.64
CA ALA A 138 -16.35 18.77 -14.78
C ALA A 138 -15.71 19.34 -16.08
N ASP A 139 -14.71 20.19 -15.94
CA ASP A 139 -13.90 20.69 -17.05
C ASP A 139 -12.44 20.75 -16.60
N LYS A 140 -11.63 19.81 -17.13
CA LYS A 140 -10.25 19.61 -16.68
C LYS A 140 -9.39 20.87 -16.79
N HIS A 141 -9.73 21.79 -17.69
CA HIS A 141 -8.93 22.99 -17.98
C HIS A 141 -9.22 24.16 -17.03
N CYS A 142 -10.35 24.14 -16.32
CA CYS A 142 -10.88 25.32 -15.66
C CYS A 142 -10.67 25.33 -14.13
N ALA A 143 -10.34 26.50 -13.59
CA ALA A 143 -10.35 26.80 -12.16
C ALA A 143 -11.06 28.14 -11.92
N ILE A 144 -11.65 28.31 -10.73
CA ILE A 144 -12.40 29.52 -10.38
C ILE A 144 -11.95 30.00 -9.00
N ILE A 145 -11.71 31.31 -8.89
CA ILE A 145 -11.44 32.00 -7.63
C ILE A 145 -12.51 33.08 -7.44
N SER A 146 -13.16 33.08 -6.28
CA SER A 146 -14.11 34.10 -5.86
C SER A 146 -13.52 34.83 -4.66
N TYR A 147 -13.27 36.14 -4.77
CA TYR A 147 -12.66 36.96 -3.73
C TYR A 147 -13.64 38.05 -3.29
N THR A 148 -14.19 37.92 -2.09
CA THR A 148 -15.21 38.85 -1.56
C THR A 148 -14.66 39.70 -0.42
N VAL A 149 -14.92 41.00 -0.45
CA VAL A 149 -14.52 41.97 0.58
C VAL A 149 -15.74 42.72 1.11
N GLU A 150 -15.83 42.87 2.42
CA GLU A 150 -16.90 43.57 3.14
C GLU A 150 -16.31 44.52 4.21
N PRO A 151 -16.53 45.85 4.13
CA PRO A 151 -16.26 46.75 5.24
C PRO A 151 -17.19 46.52 6.43
N LEU A 152 -16.63 46.33 7.62
CA LEU A 152 -17.39 45.99 8.82
C LEU A 152 -17.71 47.19 9.72
N ASN A 153 -16.94 48.28 9.64
CA ASN A 153 -17.06 49.40 10.57
C ASN A 153 -17.45 50.75 9.93
N ARG A 154 -16.91 51.09 8.76
CA ARG A 154 -17.22 52.34 8.03
C ARG A 154 -17.17 52.12 6.53
N ALA A 155 -17.52 53.16 5.77
CA ALA A 155 -17.30 53.14 4.33
C ALA A 155 -15.81 53.23 4.01
N LEU A 156 -15.34 52.41 3.06
CA LEU A 156 -13.93 52.27 2.69
C LEU A 156 -13.75 52.27 1.17
N ILE A 157 -12.60 52.77 0.73
CA ILE A 157 -12.06 52.55 -0.61
C ILE A 157 -11.30 51.22 -0.61
N ILE A 158 -11.74 50.31 -1.47
CA ILE A 158 -11.16 48.98 -1.65
C ILE A 158 -10.58 48.90 -3.05
N LYS A 159 -9.31 48.51 -3.16
CA LYS A 159 -8.68 48.22 -4.46
C LYS A 159 -8.22 46.77 -4.49
N LEU A 160 -8.66 46.05 -5.52
CA LEU A 160 -8.27 44.67 -5.80
C LEU A 160 -7.43 44.64 -7.07
N THR A 161 -6.23 44.10 -7.01
CA THR A 161 -5.37 43.91 -8.19
C THR A 161 -5.15 42.43 -8.43
N SER A 162 -5.68 41.91 -9.53
CA SER A 162 -5.55 40.51 -9.94
C SER A 162 -4.47 40.35 -11.00
N PHE A 163 -3.58 39.37 -10.81
CA PHE A 163 -2.42 39.12 -11.67
C PHE A 163 -2.51 37.75 -12.34
N LEU A 164 -1.91 37.61 -13.51
CA LEU A 164 -1.49 36.32 -14.05
C LEU A 164 0.03 36.29 -14.03
N ASP A 165 0.61 35.74 -12.95
CA ASP A 165 2.02 35.93 -12.64
C ASP A 165 2.91 34.99 -13.47
N ILE A 166 3.44 35.52 -14.57
CA ILE A 166 4.36 34.82 -15.49
C ILE A 166 5.81 34.73 -14.95
N GLY A 167 6.09 35.28 -13.77
CA GLY A 167 7.42 35.37 -13.17
C GLY A 167 7.87 34.12 -12.42
N VAL A 168 6.96 33.19 -12.13
CA VAL A 168 7.20 32.03 -11.27
C VAL A 168 8.24 31.05 -11.82
N ARG A 169 8.89 30.32 -10.90
CA ARG A 169 9.97 29.37 -11.17
C ARG A 169 9.85 28.14 -10.28
N ASN A 170 10.41 27.03 -10.74
CA ASN A 170 10.63 25.84 -9.92
C ASN A 170 11.60 26.13 -8.76
N ARG A 171 11.47 25.37 -7.67
CA ARG A 171 12.40 25.39 -6.54
C ARG A 171 13.72 24.75 -6.96
N THR A 172 14.82 25.27 -6.44
CA THR A 172 16.14 24.63 -6.54
C THR A 172 16.52 24.08 -5.17
N SER A 173 17.08 22.88 -5.12
CA SER A 173 17.59 22.24 -3.90
C SER A 173 18.96 21.64 -4.18
N ARG A 174 19.88 21.73 -3.21
CA ARG A 174 21.25 21.20 -3.33
C ARG A 174 21.55 20.03 -2.39
N GLU A 175 20.73 19.80 -1.36
CA GLU A 175 21.04 18.83 -0.29
C GLU A 175 20.34 17.48 -0.49
N ASP A 176 19.08 17.48 -0.94
CA ASP A 176 18.33 16.25 -1.23
C ASP A 176 18.18 16.06 -2.75
N PRO A 177 18.77 15.00 -3.35
CA PRO A 177 18.70 14.75 -4.79
C PRO A 177 17.29 14.39 -5.29
N ARG A 178 16.32 14.18 -4.38
CA ARG A 178 14.91 13.88 -4.67
C ARG A 178 14.03 15.14 -4.79
N ILE A 179 14.56 16.32 -4.47
CA ILE A 179 13.81 17.58 -4.42
C ILE A 179 14.48 18.62 -5.34
N GLY A 180 13.65 19.44 -5.99
CA GLY A 180 14.06 20.64 -6.71
C GLY A 180 14.53 20.39 -8.13
N SER A 181 14.22 21.33 -9.02
CA SER A 181 14.62 21.26 -10.43
C SER A 181 16.13 21.46 -10.59
N LYS A 182 16.76 20.70 -11.50
CA LYS A 182 18.19 20.78 -11.83
C LYS A 182 18.46 21.59 -13.11
N PHE A 183 17.49 22.38 -13.56
CA PHE A 183 17.62 23.20 -14.76
C PHE A 183 18.77 24.20 -14.65
N THR A 184 19.62 24.21 -15.68
CA THR A 184 20.70 25.17 -15.89
C THR A 184 20.24 26.40 -16.67
N SER A 185 19.07 26.32 -17.31
CA SER A 185 18.46 27.38 -18.12
C SER A 185 17.01 27.67 -17.68
N LYS A 186 16.36 28.69 -18.26
CA LYS A 186 14.92 28.94 -18.03
C LYS A 186 14.10 27.92 -18.84
N PRO A 187 13.39 26.97 -18.21
CA PRO A 187 12.73 25.87 -18.93
C PRO A 187 11.47 26.34 -19.66
N LEU A 188 10.71 27.27 -19.07
CA LEU A 188 9.52 27.84 -19.71
C LEU A 188 9.85 29.19 -20.36
N VAL A 189 9.53 29.33 -21.64
CA VAL A 189 9.65 30.57 -22.42
C VAL A 189 8.25 31.11 -22.69
N VAL A 190 7.91 32.23 -22.06
CA VAL A 190 6.68 32.98 -22.35
C VAL A 190 6.93 33.80 -23.61
N GLU A 191 6.28 33.43 -24.71
CA GLU A 191 6.48 34.07 -26.02
C GLU A 191 5.57 35.29 -26.19
N GLN A 192 4.36 35.23 -25.64
CA GLN A 192 3.38 36.31 -25.72
C GLN A 192 2.61 36.42 -24.41
N PHE A 193 2.29 37.66 -24.02
CA PHE A 193 1.31 37.96 -22.99
C PHE A 193 0.67 39.32 -23.29
N PHE A 194 -0.61 39.46 -22.99
CA PHE A 194 -1.36 40.69 -23.25
C PHE A 194 -2.67 40.71 -22.46
N ILE A 195 -3.21 41.92 -22.32
CA ILE A 195 -4.54 42.15 -21.76
C ILE A 195 -5.51 42.43 -22.91
N GLU A 196 -6.66 41.76 -22.91
CA GLU A 196 -7.75 42.03 -23.85
C GLU A 196 -9.08 42.03 -23.08
N ASP A 197 -9.75 43.17 -23.03
CA ASP A 197 -10.94 43.38 -22.19
C ASP A 197 -10.69 42.90 -20.74
N GLU A 198 -11.55 42.02 -20.22
CA GLU A 198 -11.44 41.44 -18.88
C GLU A 198 -10.53 40.19 -18.82
N THR A 199 -9.77 39.91 -19.90
CA THR A 199 -8.85 38.76 -19.96
C THR A 199 -7.39 39.14 -19.80
N LEU A 200 -6.68 38.36 -18.99
CA LEU A 200 -5.22 38.28 -18.95
C LEU A 200 -4.80 37.03 -19.69
N ASN A 201 -3.97 37.15 -20.73
CA ASN A 201 -3.60 36.03 -21.60
C ASN A 201 -2.09 35.84 -21.64
N PHE A 202 -1.64 34.59 -21.75
CA PHE A 202 -0.26 34.28 -22.14
C PHE A 202 -0.19 33.02 -23.03
N PHE A 203 0.89 32.96 -23.80
CA PHE A 203 1.34 31.77 -24.53
C PHE A 203 2.80 31.50 -24.19
N ALA A 204 3.10 30.24 -23.89
CA ALA A 204 4.42 29.79 -23.52
C ALA A 204 4.77 28.46 -24.18
N LYS A 205 6.08 28.21 -24.30
CA LYS A 205 6.64 26.97 -24.80
C LYS A 205 7.77 26.50 -23.88
N THR A 206 7.89 25.19 -23.66
CA THR A 206 9.05 24.64 -22.98
C THR A 206 10.26 24.66 -23.91
N ARG A 207 11.46 24.82 -23.33
CA ARG A 207 12.67 25.07 -24.08
C ARG A 207 13.15 23.82 -24.80
N ASN A 208 13.19 22.69 -24.12
CA ASN A 208 13.84 21.47 -24.63
C ASN A 208 12.81 20.41 -25.06
N SER A 209 11.72 20.23 -24.30
CA SER A 209 10.65 19.28 -24.65
C SER A 209 9.69 19.81 -25.74
N GLY A 210 9.66 21.14 -25.97
CA GLY A 210 8.89 21.78 -27.02
C GLY A 210 7.37 21.78 -26.83
N LEU A 211 6.88 21.48 -25.63
CA LEU A 211 5.46 21.50 -25.25
C LEU A 211 4.92 22.93 -25.23
N THR A 212 3.68 23.11 -25.67
CA THR A 212 2.97 24.39 -25.72
C THR A 212 2.01 24.55 -24.55
N LEU A 213 1.87 25.77 -24.06
CA LEU A 213 0.95 26.13 -22.98
C LEU A 213 0.25 27.45 -23.29
N TYR A 214 -1.07 27.45 -23.22
CA TYR A 214 -1.90 28.63 -23.30
C TYR A 214 -2.63 28.80 -21.97
N GLY A 215 -2.69 30.04 -21.47
CA GLY A 215 -3.42 30.35 -20.25
C GLY A 215 -4.20 31.65 -20.37
N CYS A 216 -5.38 31.66 -19.77
CA CYS A 216 -6.25 32.83 -19.69
C CYS A 216 -6.86 32.95 -18.29
N ALA A 217 -6.98 34.18 -17.80
CA ALA A 217 -7.81 34.52 -16.66
C ALA A 217 -8.82 35.61 -17.04
N PHE A 218 -10.10 35.27 -17.04
CA PHE A 218 -11.23 36.18 -17.25
C PHE A 218 -11.77 36.68 -15.91
N HIS A 219 -12.11 37.97 -15.83
CA HIS A 219 -12.54 38.61 -14.58
C HIS A 219 -13.97 39.13 -14.67
N GLU A 220 -14.73 38.95 -13.59
CA GLU A 220 -16.03 39.58 -13.39
C GLU A 220 -16.10 40.18 -12.00
N THR A 221 -16.82 41.30 -11.87
CA THR A 221 -17.02 41.97 -10.59
C THR A 221 -18.51 42.08 -10.31
N SER A 222 -18.92 41.83 -9.07
CA SER A 222 -20.33 41.89 -8.67
C SER A 222 -20.91 43.32 -8.68
N LYS A 223 -20.05 44.33 -8.87
CA LYS A 223 -20.36 45.76 -8.91
C LYS A 223 -19.46 46.44 -9.92
N GLU A 224 -19.95 47.52 -10.51
CA GLU A 224 -19.14 48.37 -11.37
C GLU A 224 -18.02 49.04 -10.55
N ALA A 225 -16.79 48.95 -11.04
CA ALA A 225 -15.64 49.60 -10.43
C ALA A 225 -15.65 51.10 -10.74
N LEU A 226 -15.23 51.92 -9.77
CA LEU A 226 -14.99 53.35 -9.97
C LEU A 226 -13.85 53.60 -10.97
N GLU A 227 -12.87 52.71 -10.95
CA GLU A 227 -11.71 52.77 -11.81
C GLU A 227 -11.25 51.34 -12.12
N ARG A 228 -10.90 51.10 -13.39
CA ARG A 228 -10.26 49.88 -13.86
C ARG A 228 -8.94 50.25 -14.55
N VAL A 229 -7.84 49.68 -14.07
CA VAL A 229 -6.49 49.99 -14.58
C VAL A 229 -5.78 48.70 -15.03
N PRO A 230 -5.54 48.51 -16.34
CA PRO A 230 -4.69 47.43 -16.83
C PRO A 230 -3.20 47.77 -16.68
N SER A 231 -2.37 46.76 -16.40
CA SER A 231 -0.90 46.84 -16.48
C SER A 231 -0.37 45.66 -17.30
N ASP A 232 -0.02 45.90 -18.57
CA ASP A 232 0.60 44.87 -19.42
C ASP A 232 1.94 44.42 -18.84
N ARG A 233 2.72 45.35 -18.27
CA ARG A 233 4.03 45.06 -17.65
C ARG A 233 3.93 43.99 -16.57
N ASP A 234 2.91 44.08 -15.73
CA ASP A 234 2.71 43.16 -14.60
C ASP A 234 1.68 42.07 -14.91
N LEU A 235 1.12 42.06 -16.13
CA LEU A 235 -0.02 41.27 -16.57
C LEU A 235 -1.14 41.23 -15.51
N SER A 236 -1.74 42.38 -15.24
CA SER A 236 -2.73 42.54 -14.16
C SER A 236 -3.86 43.52 -14.47
N LEU A 237 -4.98 43.36 -13.76
CA LEU A 237 -6.14 44.25 -13.76
C LEU A 237 -6.41 44.73 -12.33
N SER A 238 -6.44 46.05 -12.12
CA SER A 238 -6.82 46.68 -10.85
C SER A 238 -8.23 47.22 -10.92
N TYR A 239 -9.02 46.99 -9.87
CA TYR A 239 -10.39 47.48 -9.72
C TYR A 239 -10.54 48.24 -8.40
N THR A 240 -11.01 49.49 -8.46
CA THR A 240 -11.24 50.33 -7.28
C THR A 240 -12.73 50.46 -7.00
N PHE A 241 -13.15 50.25 -5.76
CA PHE A 241 -14.54 50.34 -5.30
C PHE A 241 -14.64 51.27 -4.10
N ARG A 242 -15.80 51.93 -3.95
CA ARG A 242 -16.19 52.58 -2.70
C ARG A 242 -17.36 51.79 -2.12
N LEU A 243 -17.15 51.22 -0.94
CA LEU A 243 -18.13 50.35 -0.30
C LEU A 243 -18.59 50.95 1.02
N GLY A 244 -19.89 50.97 1.25
CA GLY A 244 -20.48 51.27 2.55
C GLY A 244 -20.24 50.17 3.59
N LYS A 245 -20.60 50.44 4.84
CA LYS A 245 -20.58 49.42 5.91
C LYS A 245 -21.57 48.30 5.57
N GLY A 246 -21.11 47.04 5.64
CA GLY A 246 -21.89 45.84 5.31
C GLY A 246 -22.11 45.61 3.82
N GLU A 247 -21.57 46.49 2.98
CA GLU A 247 -21.66 46.36 1.54
C GLU A 247 -20.54 45.46 1.01
N GLN A 248 -20.88 44.51 0.13
CA GLN A 248 -19.91 43.55 -0.42
C GLN A 248 -19.56 43.84 -1.87
N VAL A 249 -18.32 43.53 -2.25
CA VAL A 249 -17.92 43.33 -3.64
C VAL A 249 -17.24 41.98 -3.77
N THR A 250 -17.52 41.28 -4.86
CA THR A 250 -16.87 40.03 -5.22
C THR A 250 -16.17 40.21 -6.56
N LEU A 251 -14.87 39.90 -6.60
CA LEU A 251 -14.12 39.67 -7.83
C LEU A 251 -14.09 38.17 -8.10
N GLN A 252 -14.70 37.74 -9.19
CA GLN A 252 -14.59 36.37 -9.70
C GLN A 252 -13.54 36.32 -10.80
N LYS A 253 -12.71 35.28 -10.74
CA LYS A 253 -11.66 35.01 -11.70
C LYS A 253 -11.83 33.60 -12.22
N PHE A 254 -12.12 33.50 -13.51
CA PHE A 254 -12.30 32.24 -14.24
C PHE A 254 -11.05 31.97 -15.05
N VAL A 255 -10.38 30.88 -14.72
CA VAL A 255 -9.03 30.56 -15.22
C VAL A 255 -9.12 29.34 -16.11
N ALA A 256 -8.43 29.35 -17.24
CA ALA A 256 -8.28 28.17 -18.08
C ALA A 256 -6.83 28.00 -18.55
N TYR A 257 -6.33 26.77 -18.51
CA TYR A 257 -5.08 26.37 -19.15
C TYR A 257 -5.32 25.23 -20.14
N THR A 258 -4.64 25.26 -21.28
CA THR A 258 -4.63 24.16 -22.25
C THR A 258 -3.24 23.98 -22.84
N THR A 259 -2.89 22.72 -23.08
CA THR A 259 -1.66 22.29 -23.74
C THR A 259 -1.91 21.82 -25.17
N GLU A 260 -3.17 21.83 -25.60
CA GLU A 260 -3.65 21.19 -26.83
C GLU A 260 -3.84 22.19 -27.97
N ASP A 261 -4.31 23.40 -27.65
CA ASP A 261 -4.74 24.43 -28.60
C ASP A 261 -4.77 25.81 -27.93
N ASP A 262 -5.12 26.86 -28.67
CA ASP A 262 -5.23 28.24 -28.18
C ASP A 262 -6.59 28.55 -27.51
N SER A 263 -7.38 27.53 -27.13
CA SER A 263 -8.76 27.71 -26.67
C SER A 263 -8.92 28.24 -25.23
N ALA A 264 -7.82 28.52 -24.51
CA ALA A 264 -7.87 29.01 -23.12
C ALA A 264 -8.81 30.22 -22.94
N PRO A 265 -8.78 31.28 -23.78
CA PRO A 265 -9.68 32.43 -23.62
C PRO A 265 -11.16 32.07 -23.80
N PHE A 266 -11.46 31.21 -24.77
CA PHE A 266 -12.82 30.73 -24.99
C PHE A 266 -13.34 29.93 -23.79
N ARG A 267 -12.52 29.02 -23.25
CA ARG A 267 -12.86 28.21 -22.07
C ARG A 267 -13.08 29.06 -20.83
N ALA A 268 -12.21 30.04 -20.56
CA ALA A 268 -12.35 30.95 -19.44
C ALA A 268 -13.65 31.78 -19.54
N ARG A 269 -13.95 32.33 -20.72
CA ARG A 269 -15.20 33.09 -20.97
C ARG A 269 -16.45 32.22 -20.85
N ARG A 270 -16.43 30.99 -21.38
CA ARG A 270 -17.53 30.03 -21.22
C ARG A 270 -17.73 29.67 -19.74
N CYS A 271 -16.64 29.45 -19.01
CA CYS A 271 -16.68 29.17 -17.59
C CYS A 271 -17.36 30.31 -16.82
N ALA A 272 -17.03 31.56 -17.16
CA ALA A 272 -17.69 32.74 -16.61
C ALA A 272 -19.19 32.81 -16.96
N GLN A 273 -19.55 32.59 -18.23
CA GLN A 273 -20.95 32.58 -18.69
C GLN A 273 -21.83 31.55 -17.96
N GLU A 274 -21.28 30.37 -17.66
CA GLU A 274 -22.00 29.34 -16.88
C GLU A 274 -21.98 29.65 -15.38
N GLY A 275 -20.94 30.33 -14.89
CA GLY A 275 -20.82 30.86 -13.53
C GLY A 275 -20.37 29.85 -12.47
N PHE A 276 -19.82 30.38 -11.35
CA PHE A 276 -19.28 29.58 -10.24
C PHE A 276 -20.29 28.60 -9.65
N ALA A 277 -21.54 29.02 -9.43
CA ALA A 277 -22.58 28.17 -8.84
C ALA A 277 -22.90 26.94 -9.70
N SER A 278 -22.90 27.07 -11.03
CA SER A 278 -23.12 25.96 -11.96
C SER A 278 -21.97 24.95 -11.90
N TYR A 279 -20.73 25.43 -11.92
CA TYR A 279 -19.54 24.59 -11.80
C TYR A 279 -19.45 23.90 -10.44
N ALA A 280 -19.75 24.60 -9.35
CA ALA A 280 -19.80 24.03 -8.00
C ALA A 280 -20.80 22.87 -7.91
N LYS A 281 -22.01 23.05 -8.48
CA LYS A 281 -23.04 21.99 -8.53
C LYS A 281 -22.59 20.77 -9.33
N LYS A 282 -22.04 20.97 -10.54
CA LYS A 282 -21.52 19.87 -11.37
C LYS A 282 -20.40 19.10 -10.65
N GLN A 283 -19.56 19.82 -9.91
CA GLN A 283 -18.49 19.22 -9.13
C GLN A 283 -19.01 18.42 -7.94
N GLU A 284 -19.99 18.95 -7.20
CA GLU A 284 -20.66 18.23 -6.10
C GLU A 284 -21.35 16.96 -6.60
N GLU A 285 -21.99 16.99 -7.76
CA GLU A 285 -22.59 15.81 -8.40
C GLU A 285 -21.53 14.74 -8.71
N TYR A 286 -20.41 15.14 -9.33
CA TYR A 286 -19.29 14.24 -9.62
C TYR A 286 -18.69 13.62 -8.35
N LEU A 287 -18.45 14.43 -7.33
CA LEU A 287 -17.86 13.98 -6.07
C LEU A 287 -18.84 13.12 -5.27
N SER A 288 -20.13 13.44 -5.28
CA SER A 288 -21.16 12.62 -4.64
C SER A 288 -21.22 11.21 -5.25
N GLU A 289 -21.14 11.10 -6.59
CA GLU A 289 -21.05 9.81 -7.26
C GLU A 289 -19.82 9.02 -6.82
N PHE A 290 -18.64 9.66 -6.77
CA PHE A 290 -17.42 9.02 -6.31
C PHE A 290 -17.52 8.57 -4.85
N TRP A 291 -18.05 9.41 -3.96
CA TRP A 291 -18.16 9.14 -2.54
C TRP A 291 -19.16 8.02 -2.19
N ASN A 292 -20.06 7.64 -3.11
CA ASN A 292 -20.91 6.45 -2.93
C ASN A 292 -20.08 5.16 -2.76
N ALA A 293 -18.93 5.08 -3.43
CA ALA A 293 -17.99 3.97 -3.29
C ALA A 293 -16.77 4.33 -2.41
N GLY A 294 -16.27 5.57 -2.50
CA GLY A 294 -15.02 5.99 -1.86
C GLY A 294 -15.09 6.26 -0.37
N ARG A 295 -16.29 6.35 0.25
CA ARG A 295 -16.39 6.64 1.69
C ARG A 295 -16.01 5.43 2.54
N ILE A 296 -15.18 5.69 3.55
CA ILE A 296 -14.95 4.80 4.69
C ILE A 296 -15.55 5.46 5.92
N LEU A 297 -16.41 4.77 6.66
CA LEU A 297 -17.01 5.26 7.90
C LEU A 297 -16.45 4.45 9.07
N ILE A 298 -15.97 5.13 10.11
CA ILE A 298 -15.37 4.53 11.29
C ILE A 298 -16.00 5.15 12.52
N GLU A 299 -16.79 4.36 13.25
CA GLU A 299 -17.34 4.80 14.53
C GLU A 299 -16.29 4.61 15.63
N GLY A 300 -15.95 5.69 16.36
CA GLY A 300 -15.00 5.67 17.48
C GLY A 300 -13.59 6.20 17.17
N ASP A 301 -13.30 6.55 15.91
CA ASP A 301 -12.04 7.21 15.52
C ASP A 301 -12.29 8.17 14.34
N GLU A 302 -13.02 9.26 14.62
CA GLU A 302 -13.38 10.28 13.63
C GLU A 302 -12.15 10.97 13.02
N SER A 303 -11.03 10.97 13.74
CA SER A 303 -9.75 11.51 13.26
C SER A 303 -9.16 10.66 12.13
N SER A 304 -9.15 9.32 12.27
CA SER A 304 -8.76 8.42 11.19
C SER A 304 -9.79 8.41 10.07
N GLU A 305 -11.09 8.53 10.38
CA GLU A 305 -12.13 8.68 9.37
C GLU A 305 -11.82 9.90 8.47
N GLN A 306 -11.75 11.11 9.03
CA GLN A 306 -11.44 12.34 8.29
C GLN A 306 -10.16 12.21 7.46
N ALA A 307 -9.11 11.63 8.04
CA ALA A 307 -7.83 11.44 7.36
C ALA A 307 -7.93 10.47 6.16
N LEU A 308 -8.75 9.42 6.24
CA LEU A 308 -9.01 8.55 5.09
C LEU A 308 -9.75 9.29 3.98
N GLN A 309 -10.77 10.11 4.30
CA GLN A 309 -11.41 10.93 3.25
C GLN A 309 -10.45 11.95 2.65
N PHE A 310 -9.62 12.59 3.46
CA PHE A 310 -8.56 13.49 2.99
C PHE A 310 -7.62 12.79 2.00
N ASN A 311 -7.11 11.62 2.36
CA ASN A 311 -6.20 10.83 1.52
C ASN A 311 -6.87 10.40 0.20
N ILE A 312 -8.10 9.88 0.28
CA ILE A 312 -8.86 9.42 -0.90
C ILE A 312 -9.20 10.60 -1.82
N PHE A 313 -9.53 11.76 -1.26
CA PHE A 313 -9.77 12.98 -2.04
C PHE A 313 -8.50 13.41 -2.78
N HIS A 314 -7.35 13.49 -2.10
CA HIS A 314 -6.08 13.85 -2.73
C HIS A 314 -5.61 12.87 -3.81
N LEU A 315 -5.87 11.58 -3.65
CA LEU A 315 -5.65 10.59 -4.70
C LEU A 315 -6.51 10.86 -5.94
N LEU A 316 -7.81 11.13 -5.74
CA LEU A 316 -8.73 11.49 -6.83
C LEU A 316 -8.30 12.78 -7.55
N GLN A 317 -7.77 13.75 -6.80
CA GLN A 317 -7.23 15.01 -7.34
C GLN A 317 -5.94 14.81 -8.15
N SER A 318 -5.13 13.80 -7.80
CA SER A 318 -3.79 13.58 -8.38
C SER A 318 -3.79 12.65 -9.59
N CYS A 319 -4.85 11.87 -9.79
CA CYS A 319 -4.93 10.84 -10.82
C CYS A 319 -5.24 11.44 -12.21
N GLY A 320 -4.34 11.19 -13.18
CA GLY A 320 -4.61 11.41 -14.60
C GLY A 320 -5.85 10.66 -15.07
N ARG A 321 -6.57 11.21 -16.07
CA ARG A 321 -7.94 10.78 -16.43
C ARG A 321 -8.17 10.53 -17.91
N ASP A 322 -7.18 10.86 -18.73
CA ASP A 322 -7.29 10.92 -20.18
C ASP A 322 -6.60 9.75 -20.89
N GLY A 323 -5.92 8.88 -20.14
CA GLY A 323 -5.08 7.83 -20.72
C GLY A 323 -3.75 8.36 -21.29
N LEU A 324 -3.43 9.64 -21.07
CA LEU A 324 -2.23 10.32 -21.57
C LEU A 324 -1.33 10.82 -20.43
N SER A 325 -1.79 10.72 -19.19
CA SER A 325 -1.06 11.08 -17.98
C SER A 325 -1.29 10.05 -16.87
N SER A 326 -0.37 9.98 -15.91
CA SER A 326 -0.47 9.10 -14.73
C SER A 326 -0.59 9.91 -13.44
N MET A 327 -0.24 9.31 -12.32
CA MET A 327 -0.29 9.92 -11.00
C MET A 327 1.13 10.21 -10.50
N PRO A 328 1.54 11.47 -10.34
CA PRO A 328 2.85 11.80 -9.79
C PRO A 328 3.00 11.29 -8.34
N ALA A 329 4.21 10.92 -7.93
CA ALA A 329 4.49 10.43 -6.57
C ALA A 329 4.13 11.45 -5.47
N LYS A 330 4.18 12.75 -5.80
CA LYS A 330 3.80 13.86 -4.92
C LYS A 330 2.47 14.54 -5.31
N GLY A 331 1.69 13.88 -6.17
CA GLY A 331 0.51 14.46 -6.79
C GLY A 331 0.84 15.76 -7.54
N LEU A 332 -0.17 16.61 -7.75
CA LEU A 332 0.02 17.97 -8.29
C LEU A 332 0.14 18.99 -7.16
N THR A 333 0.80 18.60 -6.08
CA THR A 333 0.86 19.35 -4.82
C THR A 333 2.22 19.99 -4.57
N GLY A 334 3.24 19.65 -5.36
CA GLY A 334 4.59 20.16 -5.19
C GLY A 334 5.55 19.60 -6.23
N GLU A 335 6.83 19.89 -6.05
CA GLU A 335 7.90 19.55 -6.99
C GLU A 335 8.78 18.39 -6.49
N GLY A 336 8.46 17.79 -5.34
CA GLY A 336 9.16 16.60 -4.88
C GLY A 336 9.03 15.45 -5.90
N TYR A 337 10.10 14.67 -6.05
CA TYR A 337 10.21 13.66 -7.11
C TYR A 337 10.01 14.19 -8.54
N GLU A 338 10.16 15.51 -8.75
CA GLU A 338 10.16 16.15 -10.08
C GLU A 338 8.87 15.93 -10.90
N GLY A 339 7.78 15.49 -10.25
CA GLY A 339 6.51 15.14 -10.92
C GLY A 339 6.53 13.78 -11.63
N HIS A 340 7.50 12.90 -11.34
CA HIS A 340 7.63 11.61 -11.99
C HIS A 340 6.57 10.58 -11.56
N TYR A 341 6.29 9.68 -12.50
CA TYR A 341 5.51 8.47 -12.32
C TYR A 341 6.44 7.29 -12.00
N PHE A 342 6.00 6.42 -11.09
CA PHE A 342 6.73 5.26 -10.60
C PHE A 342 5.80 4.04 -10.52
N TRP A 343 6.34 2.89 -10.17
CA TRP A 343 5.58 1.67 -9.82
C TRP A 343 4.56 1.87 -8.69
N ASP A 344 4.69 2.93 -7.88
CA ASP A 344 3.75 3.38 -6.85
C ASP A 344 2.29 3.40 -7.35
N THR A 345 2.08 3.85 -8.59
CA THR A 345 0.75 3.89 -9.21
C THR A 345 0.16 2.50 -9.31
N GLU A 346 0.92 1.55 -9.84
CA GLU A 346 0.44 0.18 -10.10
C GLU A 346 0.40 -0.69 -8.84
N ALA A 347 1.36 -0.52 -7.94
CA ALA A 347 1.49 -1.34 -6.73
C ALA A 347 0.56 -0.88 -5.59
N TYR A 348 0.19 0.41 -5.53
CA TYR A 348 -0.59 0.96 -4.40
C TYR A 348 -1.92 1.60 -4.84
N ALA A 349 -1.88 2.57 -5.75
CA ALA A 349 -3.09 3.32 -6.10
C ALA A 349 -4.07 2.54 -6.98
N LEU A 350 -3.58 1.77 -7.96
CA LEU A 350 -4.41 0.96 -8.84
C LEU A 350 -5.20 -0.11 -8.07
N PRO A 351 -4.63 -0.88 -7.13
CA PRO A 351 -5.40 -1.78 -6.28
C PRO A 351 -6.61 -1.09 -5.65
N MET A 352 -6.48 0.15 -5.17
CA MET A 352 -7.62 0.92 -4.67
C MET A 352 -8.61 1.30 -5.80
N PHE A 353 -8.14 1.93 -6.88
CA PHE A 353 -9.02 2.42 -7.94
C PHE A 353 -9.74 1.30 -8.71
N CYS A 354 -9.17 0.10 -8.78
CA CYS A 354 -9.85 -1.08 -9.33
C CYS A 354 -11.19 -1.36 -8.63
N TYR A 355 -11.30 -1.08 -7.33
CA TYR A 355 -12.54 -1.30 -6.57
C TYR A 355 -13.31 -0.01 -6.27
N LEU A 356 -12.70 1.17 -6.36
CA LEU A 356 -13.42 2.43 -6.11
C LEU A 356 -13.96 3.08 -7.37
N LYS A 357 -13.17 3.11 -8.46
CA LYS A 357 -13.52 3.76 -9.72
C LYS A 357 -12.74 3.12 -10.88
N PRO A 358 -13.20 1.96 -11.39
CA PRO A 358 -12.48 1.18 -12.41
C PRO A 358 -12.10 1.98 -13.66
N SER A 359 -12.89 2.99 -14.03
CA SER A 359 -12.57 3.87 -15.17
C SER A 359 -11.26 4.64 -15.00
N LEU A 360 -10.92 5.09 -13.79
CA LEU A 360 -9.62 5.72 -13.53
C LEU A 360 -8.48 4.69 -13.56
N ALA A 361 -8.72 3.49 -13.02
CA ALA A 361 -7.75 2.41 -13.11
C ALA A 361 -7.42 2.08 -14.56
N LYS A 362 -8.44 2.02 -15.43
CA LYS A 362 -8.27 1.85 -16.87
C LYS A 362 -7.44 2.97 -17.50
N SER A 363 -7.73 4.24 -17.21
CA SER A 363 -6.97 5.38 -17.76
C SER A 363 -5.48 5.31 -17.40
N LEU A 364 -5.14 4.95 -16.16
CA LEU A 364 -3.75 4.81 -15.73
C LEU A 364 -3.04 3.64 -16.42
N LEU A 365 -3.73 2.52 -16.65
CA LEU A 365 -3.20 1.37 -17.41
C LEU A 365 -3.04 1.69 -18.90
N ASP A 366 -4.01 2.39 -19.50
CA ASP A 366 -3.95 2.82 -20.90
C ASP A 366 -2.75 3.74 -21.13
N PHE A 367 -2.44 4.61 -20.17
CA PHE A 367 -1.24 5.44 -20.23
C PHE A 367 0.05 4.61 -20.30
N ARG A 368 0.17 3.50 -19.54
CA ARG A 368 1.33 2.60 -19.67
C ARG A 368 1.42 2.02 -21.08
N HIS A 369 0.30 1.67 -21.71
CA HIS A 369 0.31 1.22 -23.10
C HIS A 369 0.86 2.28 -24.06
N THR A 370 0.54 3.57 -23.86
CA THR A 370 1.11 4.66 -24.69
C THR A 370 2.64 4.74 -24.63
N MET A 371 3.26 4.26 -23.55
CA MET A 371 4.73 4.23 -23.38
C MET A 371 5.39 3.02 -24.05
N LEU A 372 4.62 2.02 -24.49
CA LEU A 372 5.15 0.75 -24.97
C LEU A 372 6.22 0.90 -26.08
N PRO A 373 6.10 1.83 -27.06
CA PRO A 373 7.18 2.08 -28.03
C PRO A 373 8.51 2.47 -27.38
N LYS A 374 8.49 3.36 -26.38
CA LYS A 374 9.69 3.78 -25.65
C LYS A 374 10.21 2.67 -24.73
N ALA A 375 9.32 1.89 -24.11
CA ALA A 375 9.70 0.72 -23.32
C ALA A 375 10.44 -0.34 -24.17
N ARG A 376 10.00 -0.58 -25.41
CA ARG A 376 10.73 -1.43 -26.39
C ARG A 376 12.09 -0.87 -26.78
N GLN A 377 12.21 0.45 -26.88
CA GLN A 377 13.50 1.09 -27.11
C GLN A 377 14.42 0.90 -25.90
N ARG A 378 13.88 1.08 -24.68
CA ARG A 378 14.60 0.89 -23.43
C ARG A 378 15.12 -0.53 -23.28
N ALA A 379 14.28 -1.54 -23.53
CA ALA A 379 14.70 -2.94 -23.55
C ALA A 379 15.89 -3.17 -24.49
N ARG A 380 15.81 -2.68 -25.74
CA ARG A 380 16.91 -2.77 -26.71
C ARG A 380 18.19 -2.08 -26.23
N THR A 381 18.08 -0.89 -25.64
CA THR A 381 19.21 -0.18 -25.02
C THR A 381 19.85 -1.00 -23.90
N MET A 382 19.06 -1.76 -23.15
CA MET A 382 19.55 -2.66 -22.10
C MET A 382 19.96 -4.04 -22.63
N SER A 383 20.07 -4.22 -23.96
CA SER A 383 20.38 -5.50 -24.63
C SER A 383 19.36 -6.61 -24.35
N LEU A 384 18.10 -6.23 -24.18
CA LEU A 384 16.97 -7.13 -23.94
C LEU A 384 16.01 -7.15 -25.13
N LYS A 385 15.26 -8.25 -25.26
CA LYS A 385 14.05 -8.32 -26.08
C LYS A 385 12.85 -7.78 -25.28
N GLY A 386 11.72 -7.61 -25.94
CA GLY A 386 10.49 -7.22 -25.26
C GLY A 386 10.36 -5.72 -25.04
N ALA A 387 9.67 -5.36 -23.96
CA ALA A 387 9.56 -4.01 -23.45
C ALA A 387 10.07 -3.95 -22.01
N LEU A 388 10.74 -2.84 -21.64
CA LEU A 388 11.17 -2.53 -20.29
C LEU A 388 10.66 -1.14 -19.94
N PHE A 389 9.67 -1.05 -19.04
CA PHE A 389 9.14 0.24 -18.62
C PHE A 389 10.14 1.01 -17.76
N PRO A 390 10.20 2.34 -17.86
CA PRO A 390 11.12 3.16 -17.08
C PRO A 390 10.72 3.16 -15.60
N TRP A 391 11.71 3.09 -14.70
CA TRP A 391 11.50 3.14 -13.25
C TRP A 391 10.89 4.48 -12.81
N ARG A 392 11.41 5.57 -13.37
CA ARG A 392 10.86 6.92 -13.20
C ARG A 392 10.78 7.66 -14.52
N THR A 393 9.67 8.33 -14.76
CA THR A 393 9.42 9.00 -16.03
C THR A 393 8.29 10.01 -15.95
N ILE A 394 8.23 10.95 -16.90
CA ILE A 394 7.01 11.66 -17.28
C ILE A 394 6.60 11.26 -18.70
N SER A 395 7.56 11.21 -19.63
CA SER A 395 7.29 11.03 -21.06
C SER A 395 7.32 9.59 -21.57
N GLY A 396 7.76 8.64 -20.74
CA GLY A 396 8.08 7.26 -21.08
C GLY A 396 9.57 6.98 -21.27
N GLU A 397 10.44 8.00 -21.21
CA GLU A 397 11.89 7.81 -21.14
C GLU A 397 12.36 7.56 -19.69
N GLU A 398 13.39 6.74 -19.52
CA GLU A 398 14.01 6.54 -18.20
C GLU A 398 14.74 7.80 -17.77
N CYS A 399 14.44 8.28 -16.55
CA CYS A 399 14.96 9.51 -15.99
C CYS A 399 15.85 9.28 -14.74
N SER A 400 16.07 8.04 -14.32
CA SER A 400 16.91 7.76 -13.15
C SER A 400 18.40 7.96 -13.42
N ALA A 401 18.98 8.95 -12.75
CA ALA A 401 20.44 9.14 -12.68
C ALA A 401 21.14 8.09 -11.79
N TYR A 402 20.40 7.29 -11.03
CA TYR A 402 20.95 6.28 -10.14
C TYR A 402 20.41 4.90 -10.52
N TYR A 403 21.16 4.19 -11.38
CA TYR A 403 20.74 2.90 -11.91
C TYR A 403 20.55 1.79 -10.84
N PRO A 404 21.32 1.71 -9.73
CA PRO A 404 21.18 0.61 -8.77
C PRO A 404 19.83 0.59 -8.06
N ALA A 405 19.28 1.74 -7.71
CA ALA A 405 17.90 1.88 -7.23
C ALA A 405 17.01 2.58 -8.27
N GLY A 406 17.23 2.24 -9.53
CA GLY A 406 16.51 2.78 -10.69
C GLY A 406 16.34 1.71 -11.75
N THR A 407 17.11 1.80 -12.85
CA THR A 407 17.11 0.82 -13.94
C THR A 407 17.20 -0.64 -13.51
N ALA A 408 17.90 -0.97 -12.41
CA ALA A 408 18.02 -2.35 -11.92
C ALA A 408 16.72 -2.89 -11.27
N GLN A 409 15.72 -2.04 -11.02
CA GLN A 409 14.41 -2.41 -10.49
C GLN A 409 13.46 -2.87 -11.61
N TYR A 410 13.80 -3.99 -12.25
CA TYR A 410 13.01 -4.60 -13.34
C TYR A 410 11.60 -5.01 -12.92
N HIS A 411 11.33 -5.12 -11.61
CA HIS A 411 10.05 -5.57 -11.10
C HIS A 411 8.86 -4.68 -11.51
N ILE A 412 9.11 -3.43 -11.90
CA ILE A 412 8.07 -2.50 -12.41
C ILE A 412 7.23 -3.10 -13.54
N ASP A 413 7.83 -3.88 -14.44
CA ASP A 413 7.09 -4.54 -15.52
C ASP A 413 6.07 -5.52 -14.95
N ALA A 414 6.46 -6.31 -13.96
CA ALA A 414 5.57 -7.26 -13.31
C ALA A 414 4.53 -6.57 -12.42
N ASP A 415 4.84 -5.41 -11.82
CA ASP A 415 3.88 -4.61 -11.07
C ASP A 415 2.77 -4.06 -11.98
N ILE A 416 3.12 -3.59 -13.18
CA ILE A 416 2.16 -3.14 -14.20
C ILE A 416 1.23 -4.29 -14.59
N LEU A 417 1.78 -5.47 -14.87
CA LEU A 417 0.96 -6.62 -15.28
C LEU A 417 0.13 -7.18 -14.11
N TYR A 418 0.62 -7.10 -12.88
CA TYR A 418 -0.17 -7.41 -11.71
C TYR A 418 -1.38 -6.48 -11.57
N ALA A 419 -1.20 -5.17 -11.81
CA ALA A 419 -2.31 -4.22 -11.79
C ALA A 419 -3.33 -4.48 -12.92
N VAL A 420 -2.87 -4.89 -14.11
CA VAL A 420 -3.75 -5.37 -15.19
C VAL A 420 -4.58 -6.57 -14.73
N GLU A 421 -3.96 -7.56 -14.08
CA GLU A 421 -4.68 -8.72 -13.54
C GLU A 421 -5.74 -8.32 -12.51
N LYS A 422 -5.42 -7.37 -11.63
CA LYS A 422 -6.37 -6.85 -10.65
C LYS A 422 -7.53 -6.10 -11.28
N TYR A 423 -7.25 -5.26 -12.27
CA TYR A 423 -8.28 -4.57 -13.02
C TYR A 423 -9.25 -5.57 -13.66
N LEU A 424 -8.72 -6.55 -14.39
CA LEU A 424 -9.53 -7.56 -15.08
C LEU A 424 -10.31 -8.45 -14.10
N ALA A 425 -9.73 -8.80 -12.96
CA ALA A 425 -10.44 -9.54 -11.91
C ALA A 425 -11.58 -8.71 -11.31
N ALA A 426 -11.35 -7.43 -11.01
CA ALA A 426 -12.35 -6.55 -10.45
C ALA A 426 -13.50 -6.23 -11.41
N THR A 427 -13.23 -6.10 -12.72
CA THR A 427 -14.24 -5.76 -13.74
C THR A 427 -14.89 -6.98 -14.39
N ALA A 428 -14.24 -8.15 -14.33
CA ALA A 428 -14.56 -9.34 -15.11
C ALA A 428 -14.56 -9.12 -16.63
N GLU A 429 -13.76 -8.16 -17.11
CA GLU A 429 -13.57 -7.89 -18.53
C GLU A 429 -12.65 -8.94 -19.19
N GLU A 430 -12.86 -9.19 -20.49
CA GLU A 430 -11.88 -9.92 -21.29
C GLU A 430 -10.62 -9.07 -21.46
N VAL A 431 -9.46 -9.73 -21.60
CA VAL A 431 -8.19 -9.04 -21.82
C VAL A 431 -8.24 -8.27 -23.15
N PRO A 432 -8.09 -6.93 -23.16
CA PRO A 432 -7.99 -6.15 -24.39
C PRO A 432 -6.68 -6.41 -25.15
N LEU A 433 -6.63 -6.04 -26.43
CA LEU A 433 -5.44 -6.23 -27.27
C LEU A 433 -4.22 -5.47 -26.72
N GLU A 434 -4.43 -4.27 -26.19
CA GLU A 434 -3.41 -3.41 -25.60
C GLU A 434 -2.73 -4.10 -24.41
N TYR A 435 -3.51 -4.77 -23.57
CA TYR A 435 -3.01 -5.44 -22.37
C TYR A 435 -2.39 -6.80 -22.71
N ALA A 436 -2.90 -7.47 -23.75
CA ALA A 436 -2.26 -8.65 -24.32
C ALA A 436 -0.89 -8.31 -24.95
N GLU A 437 -0.77 -7.16 -25.62
CA GLU A 437 0.49 -6.67 -26.19
C GLU A 437 1.54 -6.43 -25.09
N MET A 438 1.15 -5.73 -24.01
CA MET A 438 2.03 -5.54 -22.84
C MET A 438 2.43 -6.87 -22.19
N ALA A 439 1.51 -7.82 -22.03
CA ALA A 439 1.80 -9.12 -21.45
C ALA A 439 2.83 -9.92 -22.28
N ILE A 440 2.69 -9.91 -23.61
CA ILE A 440 3.64 -10.58 -24.52
C ILE A 440 5.01 -9.91 -24.47
N GLU A 441 5.07 -8.58 -24.52
CA GLU A 441 6.36 -7.87 -24.54
C GLU A 441 7.12 -7.97 -23.21
N THR A 442 6.41 -7.95 -22.08
CA THR A 442 7.04 -8.15 -20.76
C THR A 442 7.48 -9.60 -20.57
N ALA A 443 6.74 -10.61 -21.06
CA ALA A 443 7.19 -12.00 -21.06
C ALA A 443 8.50 -12.18 -21.85
N ARG A 444 8.60 -11.54 -23.02
CA ARG A 444 9.85 -11.50 -23.82
C ARG A 444 11.01 -10.85 -23.09
N MET A 445 10.74 -9.78 -22.34
CA MET A 445 11.75 -9.12 -21.52
C MET A 445 12.26 -10.05 -20.42
N TRP A 446 11.36 -10.68 -19.64
CA TRP A 446 11.75 -11.61 -18.59
C TRP A 446 12.58 -12.79 -19.11
N LEU A 447 12.19 -13.37 -20.25
CA LEU A 447 12.96 -14.45 -20.89
C LEU A 447 14.33 -13.99 -21.39
N SER A 448 14.44 -12.73 -21.81
CA SER A 448 15.70 -12.17 -22.27
C SER A 448 16.63 -11.74 -21.14
N LEU A 449 16.08 -11.39 -19.98
CA LEU A 449 16.81 -10.95 -18.79
C LEU A 449 17.34 -12.15 -17.99
N GLY A 450 16.50 -13.17 -17.79
CA GLY A 450 16.87 -14.36 -17.03
C GLY A 450 17.63 -15.39 -17.86
N CYS A 451 18.19 -16.38 -17.18
CA CYS A 451 18.92 -17.47 -17.82
C CYS A 451 18.77 -18.78 -17.03
N PHE A 452 18.92 -19.92 -17.70
CA PHE A 452 18.93 -21.21 -17.02
C PHE A 452 20.31 -21.51 -16.43
N ILE A 453 20.38 -21.70 -15.12
CA ILE A 453 21.59 -22.08 -14.37
C ILE A 453 21.23 -23.33 -13.54
N ASP A 454 21.97 -24.41 -13.73
CA ASP A 454 21.77 -25.68 -13.02
C ASP A 454 20.32 -26.22 -13.06
N GLY A 455 19.60 -25.92 -14.14
CA GLY A 455 18.22 -26.36 -14.36
C GLY A 455 17.14 -25.43 -13.79
N GLU A 456 17.52 -24.41 -13.00
CA GLU A 456 16.63 -23.36 -12.54
C GLU A 456 16.71 -22.13 -13.47
N PHE A 457 15.64 -21.36 -13.58
CA PHE A 457 15.63 -20.08 -14.30
C PHE A 457 15.91 -18.96 -13.30
N CYS A 458 17.08 -18.33 -13.45
CA CYS A 458 17.60 -17.33 -12.53
C CYS A 458 17.52 -15.93 -13.14
N ILE A 459 17.23 -14.94 -12.30
CA ILE A 459 17.26 -13.51 -12.64
C ILE A 459 18.30 -12.87 -11.72
N ASN A 460 19.38 -12.39 -12.32
CA ASN A 460 20.59 -11.95 -11.60
C ASN A 460 20.81 -10.44 -11.76
N GLU A 461 21.57 -9.84 -10.84
CA GLU A 461 21.93 -8.41 -10.86
C GLU A 461 20.74 -7.44 -10.88
N VAL A 462 19.68 -7.76 -10.11
CA VAL A 462 18.46 -6.96 -9.99
C VAL A 462 18.31 -6.33 -8.61
N THR A 463 17.52 -5.27 -8.52
CA THR A 463 17.14 -4.65 -7.25
C THR A 463 15.64 -4.89 -7.04
N GLY A 464 15.26 -5.40 -5.86
CA GLY A 464 13.84 -5.49 -5.47
C GLY A 464 13.33 -4.19 -4.85
N PRO A 465 12.10 -4.17 -4.33
CA PRO A 465 11.55 -3.04 -3.59
C PRO A 465 12.43 -2.53 -2.44
N ASP A 466 13.23 -3.40 -1.82
CA ASP A 466 14.21 -2.99 -0.83
C ASP A 466 15.45 -2.33 -1.46
N GLU A 467 15.39 -1.01 -1.63
CA GLU A 467 16.52 -0.23 -2.15
C GLU A 467 17.73 -0.14 -1.19
N TYR A 468 17.68 -0.73 0.01
CA TYR A 468 18.84 -0.86 0.91
C TYR A 468 19.70 -2.10 0.62
N THR A 469 19.40 -2.80 -0.46
CA THR A 469 20.26 -3.79 -1.09
C THR A 469 20.02 -3.75 -2.60
N ALA A 470 21.04 -3.45 -3.39
CA ALA A 470 20.90 -3.29 -4.84
C ALA A 470 21.75 -4.30 -5.63
N CYS A 471 21.32 -4.61 -6.86
CA CYS A 471 22.01 -5.49 -7.80
C CYS A 471 22.37 -6.86 -7.17
N VAL A 472 21.35 -7.56 -6.67
CA VAL A 472 21.45 -8.91 -6.09
C VAL A 472 20.96 -9.97 -7.05
N ASN A 473 21.30 -11.22 -6.75
CA ASN A 473 20.85 -12.37 -7.49
C ASN A 473 19.59 -12.98 -6.88
N ASN A 474 18.66 -13.33 -7.75
CA ASN A 474 17.42 -14.02 -7.42
C ASN A 474 16.64 -13.34 -6.29
N ASN A 475 16.46 -12.01 -6.38
CA ASN A 475 15.56 -11.32 -5.47
C ASN A 475 14.17 -11.97 -5.52
N THR A 476 13.67 -12.44 -4.37
CA THR A 476 12.46 -13.26 -4.31
C THR A 476 11.22 -12.49 -4.74
N TYR A 477 11.12 -11.19 -4.43
CA TYR A 477 10.02 -10.36 -4.94
C TYR A 477 10.01 -10.36 -6.47
N THR A 478 11.13 -9.98 -7.08
CA THR A 478 11.29 -9.91 -8.54
C THR A 478 10.99 -11.26 -9.19
N ASN A 479 11.54 -12.37 -8.68
CA ASN A 479 11.36 -13.69 -9.29
C ASN A 479 9.91 -14.18 -9.18
N LEU A 480 9.24 -13.97 -8.03
CA LEU A 480 7.82 -14.32 -7.88
C LEU A 480 6.92 -13.49 -8.80
N MET A 481 7.18 -12.18 -8.88
CA MET A 481 6.39 -11.27 -9.71
C MET A 481 6.63 -11.55 -11.21
N ALA A 482 7.87 -11.81 -11.63
CA ALA A 482 8.20 -12.24 -12.98
C ALA A 482 7.54 -13.60 -13.33
N GLN A 483 7.57 -14.57 -12.41
CA GLN A 483 6.89 -15.86 -12.59
C GLN A 483 5.38 -15.66 -12.78
N ASN A 484 4.76 -14.76 -12.01
CA ASN A 484 3.35 -14.42 -12.15
C ASN A 484 3.06 -13.72 -13.49
N ASN A 485 3.90 -12.78 -13.91
CA ASN A 485 3.79 -12.12 -15.22
C ASN A 485 3.87 -13.12 -16.38
N LEU A 486 4.84 -14.06 -16.36
CA LEU A 486 4.94 -15.12 -17.37
C LEU A 486 3.69 -15.98 -17.40
N LYS A 487 3.18 -16.38 -16.23
CA LYS A 487 1.95 -17.15 -16.10
C LYS A 487 0.75 -16.41 -16.69
N PHE A 488 0.63 -15.11 -16.44
CA PHE A 488 -0.43 -14.29 -17.01
C PHE A 488 -0.32 -14.23 -18.54
N ALA A 489 0.87 -13.95 -19.08
CA ALA A 489 1.11 -13.88 -20.52
C ALA A 489 0.78 -15.21 -21.22
N ILE A 490 1.19 -16.35 -20.64
CA ILE A 490 0.83 -17.69 -21.13
C ILE A 490 -0.69 -17.86 -21.19
N LYS A 491 -1.39 -17.53 -20.10
CA LYS A 491 -2.86 -17.62 -20.02
C LYS A 491 -3.54 -16.73 -21.07
N VAL A 492 -3.03 -15.53 -21.31
CA VAL A 492 -3.55 -14.62 -22.33
C VAL A 492 -3.40 -15.23 -23.72
N VAL A 493 -2.19 -15.68 -24.08
CA VAL A 493 -1.91 -16.29 -25.39
C VAL A 493 -2.78 -17.52 -25.62
N GLU A 494 -2.82 -18.44 -24.65
CA GLU A 494 -3.64 -19.65 -24.72
C GLU A 494 -5.14 -19.33 -24.82
N SER A 495 -5.62 -18.32 -24.08
CA SER A 495 -7.03 -17.90 -24.17
C SER A 495 -7.38 -17.30 -25.54
N TYR A 496 -6.47 -16.60 -26.20
CA TYR A 496 -6.70 -16.06 -27.54
C TYR A 496 -6.68 -17.17 -28.59
N GLN A 497 -5.70 -18.07 -28.52
CA GLN A 497 -5.60 -19.24 -29.40
C GLN A 497 -6.83 -20.15 -29.28
N ALA A 498 -7.27 -20.46 -28.05
CA ALA A 498 -8.45 -21.29 -27.81
C ALA A 498 -9.76 -20.68 -28.33
N LYS A 499 -9.81 -19.35 -28.48
CA LYS A 499 -10.97 -18.61 -29.02
C LYS A 499 -10.83 -18.25 -30.51
N ASP A 500 -9.77 -18.71 -31.18
CA ASP A 500 -9.42 -18.35 -32.56
C ASP A 500 -9.36 -16.82 -32.78
N LYS A 501 -8.87 -16.09 -31.76
CA LYS A 501 -8.67 -14.64 -31.82
C LYS A 501 -7.23 -14.31 -32.24
N MET A 502 -7.09 -13.32 -33.11
CA MET A 502 -5.78 -12.83 -33.52
C MET A 502 -5.07 -12.12 -32.36
N LEU A 503 -3.84 -12.53 -32.06
CA LEU A 503 -2.96 -11.89 -31.09
C LEU A 503 -2.43 -10.55 -31.65
N PRO A 504 -2.14 -9.55 -30.80
CA PRO A 504 -1.53 -8.29 -31.24
C PRO A 504 -0.11 -8.48 -31.77
N LEU A 505 0.58 -9.53 -31.32
CA LEU A 505 1.93 -9.91 -31.75
C LEU A 505 1.97 -11.41 -32.01
N ALA A 506 2.69 -11.82 -33.05
CA ALA A 506 2.90 -13.24 -33.32
C ALA A 506 3.71 -13.87 -32.17
N VAL A 507 3.20 -14.97 -31.62
CA VAL A 507 3.87 -15.80 -30.61
C VAL A 507 3.89 -17.23 -31.14
N GLY A 508 5.09 -17.77 -31.37
CA GLY A 508 5.27 -19.14 -31.85
C GLY A 508 5.10 -20.17 -30.73
N THR A 509 4.86 -21.43 -31.11
CA THR A 509 4.76 -22.54 -30.13
C THR A 509 6.04 -22.69 -29.32
N ASP A 510 7.21 -22.60 -29.96
CA ASP A 510 8.52 -22.74 -29.26
C ASP A 510 8.72 -21.62 -28.24
N GLU A 511 8.36 -20.38 -28.58
CA GLU A 511 8.42 -19.23 -27.68
C GLU A 511 7.52 -19.43 -26.45
N LEU A 512 6.29 -19.90 -26.66
CA LEU A 512 5.34 -20.17 -25.58
C LEU A 512 5.82 -21.31 -24.65
N GLU A 513 6.43 -22.36 -25.20
CA GLU A 513 6.98 -23.47 -24.41
C GLU A 513 8.23 -23.04 -23.62
N GLU A 514 9.07 -22.15 -24.17
CA GLU A 514 10.15 -21.51 -23.41
C GLU A 514 9.61 -20.71 -22.22
N TRP A 515 8.51 -19.97 -22.40
CA TRP A 515 7.88 -19.23 -21.30
C TRP A 515 7.39 -20.16 -20.20
N LYS A 516 6.72 -21.25 -20.56
CA LYS A 516 6.26 -22.28 -19.61
C LYS A 516 7.43 -22.90 -18.86
N ARG A 517 8.53 -23.20 -19.56
CA ARG A 517 9.74 -23.74 -18.95
C ARG A 517 10.35 -22.76 -17.94
N ALA A 518 10.52 -21.49 -18.31
CA ALA A 518 11.05 -20.46 -17.42
C ALA A 518 10.13 -20.23 -16.21
N GLN A 519 8.82 -20.15 -16.44
CA GLN A 519 7.82 -20.01 -15.37
C GLN A 519 7.88 -21.19 -14.39
N GLY A 520 7.98 -22.42 -14.88
CA GLY A 520 8.03 -23.63 -14.05
C GLY A 520 9.37 -23.86 -13.33
N ALA A 521 10.46 -23.31 -13.87
CA ALA A 521 11.81 -23.48 -13.32
C ALA A 521 12.33 -22.27 -12.54
N MET A 522 11.53 -21.21 -12.37
CA MET A 522 11.96 -19.98 -11.69
C MET A 522 12.58 -20.26 -10.31
N ARG A 523 13.81 -19.78 -10.11
CA ARG A 523 14.55 -19.88 -8.85
C ARG A 523 13.85 -19.04 -7.78
N ILE A 524 13.34 -19.66 -6.73
CA ILE A 524 12.80 -18.96 -5.55
C ILE A 524 13.63 -19.35 -4.32
N PRO A 525 14.51 -18.47 -3.81
CA PRO A 525 15.32 -18.74 -2.63
C PRO A 525 14.50 -19.13 -1.40
N PHE A 526 14.78 -20.30 -0.84
CA PHE A 526 14.12 -20.84 0.34
C PHE A 526 15.14 -21.50 1.25
N ASP A 527 15.19 -21.06 2.51
CA ASP A 527 16.04 -21.68 3.52
C ASP A 527 15.23 -22.71 4.31
N ARG A 528 15.60 -23.99 4.18
CA ARG A 528 14.88 -25.08 4.86
C ARG A 528 15.09 -25.08 6.38
N ASN A 529 16.20 -24.53 6.88
CA ASN A 529 16.53 -24.53 8.31
C ASN A 529 15.71 -23.48 9.08
N LEU A 530 15.44 -22.34 8.47
CA LEU A 530 14.60 -21.27 8.97
C LEU A 530 13.14 -21.42 8.50
N GLY A 531 12.89 -22.14 7.41
CA GLY A 531 11.55 -22.35 6.85
C GLY A 531 10.94 -21.06 6.30
N ILE A 532 11.80 -20.20 5.76
CA ILE A 532 11.46 -18.89 5.21
C ILE A 532 11.94 -18.81 3.76
N TYR A 533 11.27 -17.97 3.00
CA TYR A 533 11.83 -17.51 1.73
C TYR A 533 12.91 -16.47 2.03
N VAL A 534 14.02 -16.54 1.31
CA VAL A 534 15.16 -15.64 1.51
C VAL A 534 15.00 -14.47 0.54
N GLN A 535 15.24 -13.22 0.98
CA GLN A 535 15.04 -12.05 0.13
C GLN A 535 15.85 -12.12 -1.17
N ASP A 536 17.09 -12.56 -1.09
CA ASP A 536 18.00 -12.77 -2.21
C ASP A 536 19.11 -13.76 -1.82
N ASP A 537 19.89 -14.25 -2.79
CA ASP A 537 20.92 -15.28 -2.54
C ASP A 537 22.01 -14.85 -1.53
N SER A 538 22.25 -13.54 -1.35
CA SER A 538 23.26 -13.02 -0.45
C SER A 538 22.75 -12.68 0.96
N PHE A 539 21.44 -12.55 1.16
CA PHE A 539 20.85 -11.95 2.36
C PHE A 539 21.33 -12.58 3.67
N LEU A 540 21.31 -13.92 3.76
CA LEU A 540 21.69 -14.64 4.99
C LEU A 540 23.20 -14.64 5.27
N SER A 541 24.03 -14.22 4.30
CA SER A 541 25.48 -14.08 4.48
C SER A 541 25.90 -12.74 5.08
N LYS A 542 24.98 -11.77 5.18
CA LYS A 542 25.23 -10.42 5.68
C LYS A 542 25.12 -10.34 7.21
N ALA A 543 25.87 -9.40 7.79
CA ALA A 543 25.75 -9.09 9.22
C ALA A 543 24.44 -8.36 9.54
N ASP A 544 23.94 -8.45 10.76
CA ASP A 544 22.78 -7.64 11.19
C ASP A 544 23.11 -6.16 11.27
N TRP A 545 22.17 -5.31 10.87
CA TRP A 545 22.27 -3.90 11.17
C TRP A 545 22.10 -3.65 12.68
N PRO A 546 22.91 -2.79 13.31
CA PRO A 546 22.87 -2.57 14.75
C PRO A 546 21.72 -1.63 15.15
N PHE A 547 20.46 -2.06 14.99
CA PHE A 547 19.27 -1.24 15.28
C PHE A 547 19.23 -0.70 16.71
N ALA A 548 19.64 -1.51 17.69
CA ALA A 548 19.62 -1.14 19.11
C ALA A 548 20.53 0.05 19.46
N THR A 549 21.59 0.28 18.68
CA THR A 549 22.58 1.34 18.92
C THR A 549 22.55 2.43 17.84
N THR A 550 21.71 2.30 16.81
CA THR A 550 21.57 3.32 15.76
C THR A 550 20.76 4.51 16.30
N PRO A 551 21.32 5.74 16.31
CA PRO A 551 20.59 6.92 16.80
C PRO A 551 19.37 7.27 15.93
N LYS A 552 18.32 7.83 16.54
CA LYS A 552 17.07 8.17 15.83
C LYS A 552 17.25 9.24 14.75
N ASP A 553 18.18 10.18 14.93
CA ASP A 553 18.52 11.24 13.97
C ASP A 553 19.30 10.72 12.76
N LYS A 554 19.69 9.44 12.75
CA LYS A 554 20.35 8.80 11.61
C LYS A 554 19.39 8.12 10.64
N TYR A 555 18.09 8.27 10.85
CA TYR A 555 17.05 7.85 9.94
C TYR A 555 16.53 9.04 9.12
N PRO A 556 16.24 8.86 7.81
CA PRO A 556 16.42 7.62 7.04
C PRO A 556 17.90 7.31 6.78
N LEU A 557 18.25 6.01 6.76
CA LEU A 557 19.66 5.58 6.72
C LEU A 557 20.40 6.09 5.47
N LEU A 558 19.73 6.14 4.32
CA LEU A 558 20.33 6.57 3.05
C LEU A 558 20.83 8.02 3.03
N LEU A 559 20.32 8.88 3.92
CA LEU A 559 20.77 10.27 4.03
C LEU A 559 21.97 10.41 4.99
N ASN A 560 22.27 9.36 5.76
CA ASN A 560 23.23 9.41 6.86
C ASN A 560 24.39 8.42 6.72
N PHE A 561 24.23 7.38 5.92
CA PHE A 561 25.22 6.34 5.70
C PHE A 561 25.45 6.12 4.21
N HIS A 562 26.70 5.86 3.85
CA HIS A 562 27.06 5.51 2.48
C HIS A 562 26.36 4.18 2.07
N PRO A 563 25.86 4.02 0.84
CA PRO A 563 25.20 2.80 0.39
C PRO A 563 25.99 1.51 0.65
N LEU A 564 27.30 1.50 0.44
CA LEU A 564 28.17 0.35 0.76
C LEU A 564 28.20 -0.04 2.25
N VAL A 565 27.87 0.87 3.16
CA VAL A 565 27.68 0.54 4.58
C VAL A 565 26.35 -0.18 4.75
N ILE A 566 25.29 0.29 4.11
CA ILE A 566 23.94 -0.26 4.20
C ILE A 566 23.87 -1.64 3.54
N TYR A 567 24.32 -1.76 2.28
CA TYR A 567 24.11 -2.93 1.40
C TYR A 567 24.74 -4.24 1.91
N ARG A 568 25.75 -4.15 2.79
CA ARG A 568 26.43 -5.30 3.40
C ARG A 568 25.79 -5.79 4.70
N HIS A 569 24.68 -5.19 5.13
CA HIS A 569 23.94 -5.59 6.32
C HIS A 569 22.53 -6.11 5.97
N ARG A 570 21.95 -6.90 6.86
CA ARG A 570 20.53 -7.24 6.87
C ARG A 570 19.75 -6.06 7.42
N VAL A 571 19.21 -5.25 6.52
CA VAL A 571 18.31 -4.11 6.79
C VAL A 571 17.50 -3.83 5.55
N LEU A 572 16.20 -3.60 5.73
CA LEU A 572 15.27 -3.30 4.65
C LEU A 572 14.78 -1.86 4.77
N LYS A 573 14.80 -1.12 3.66
CA LYS A 573 14.15 0.19 3.56
C LYS A 573 12.63 0.07 3.71
N GLN A 574 12.07 -0.95 3.06
CA GLN A 574 10.63 -1.20 2.93
C GLN A 574 10.37 -2.70 2.64
N PRO A 575 9.13 -3.19 2.76
CA PRO A 575 8.80 -4.59 2.50
C PRO A 575 9.14 -5.02 1.07
N ASP A 576 9.85 -6.15 0.97
CA ASP A 576 10.26 -6.80 -0.28
C ASP A 576 9.53 -8.16 -0.42
N LEU A 577 10.06 -9.25 0.15
CA LEU A 577 9.36 -10.55 0.20
C LEU A 577 7.94 -10.43 0.77
N VAL A 578 7.79 -9.69 1.87
CA VAL A 578 6.50 -9.52 2.56
C VAL A 578 5.47 -8.83 1.65
N LEU A 579 5.91 -7.96 0.75
CA LEU A 579 5.05 -7.35 -0.27
C LEU A 579 4.60 -8.39 -1.31
N ALA A 580 5.51 -9.23 -1.80
CA ALA A 580 5.14 -10.33 -2.72
C ALA A 580 4.15 -11.30 -2.07
N GLN A 581 4.31 -11.61 -0.78
CA GLN A 581 3.37 -12.45 -0.04
C GLN A 581 2.01 -11.81 0.17
N PHE A 582 1.93 -10.48 0.24
CA PHE A 582 0.66 -9.78 0.20
C PHE A 582 0.02 -9.90 -1.19
N PHE A 583 0.75 -9.52 -2.24
CA PHE A 583 0.23 -9.49 -3.61
C PHE A 583 -0.21 -10.86 -4.13
N LEU A 584 0.59 -11.88 -3.82
CA LEU A 584 0.41 -13.27 -4.26
C LEU A 584 0.04 -14.20 -3.10
N SER A 585 -0.75 -13.69 -2.15
CA SER A 585 -1.06 -14.39 -0.88
C SER A 585 -1.57 -15.82 -1.00
N GLY A 586 -2.24 -16.18 -2.10
CA GLY A 586 -2.70 -17.54 -2.34
C GLY A 586 -1.62 -18.53 -2.82
N LEU A 587 -0.36 -18.11 -3.00
CA LEU A 587 0.78 -19.00 -3.22
C LEU A 587 1.40 -19.53 -1.92
N PHE A 588 1.07 -18.91 -0.78
CA PHE A 588 1.71 -19.17 0.50
C PHE A 588 0.68 -19.67 1.49
N THR A 589 1.08 -20.67 2.28
CA THR A 589 0.32 -21.08 3.45
C THR A 589 0.26 -19.94 4.47
N LYS A 590 -0.76 -19.95 5.33
CA LYS A 590 -0.87 -18.98 6.43
C LYS A 590 0.36 -19.02 7.35
N ALA A 591 0.86 -20.22 7.64
CA ALA A 591 2.03 -20.42 8.49
C ALA A 591 3.30 -19.79 7.88
N GLU A 592 3.52 -19.97 6.57
CA GLU A 592 4.64 -19.33 5.87
C GLU A 592 4.54 -17.80 5.97
N ARG A 593 3.39 -17.20 5.70
CA ARG A 593 3.23 -15.74 5.78
C ARG A 593 3.52 -15.20 7.18
N ILE A 594 3.07 -15.89 8.23
CA ILE A 594 3.36 -15.53 9.63
C ILE A 594 4.86 -15.57 9.89
N ARG A 595 5.54 -16.68 9.56
CA ARG A 595 6.98 -16.84 9.83
C ARG A 595 7.82 -15.80 9.08
N ASN A 596 7.55 -15.62 7.79
CA ASN A 596 8.27 -14.65 6.98
C ASN A 596 8.03 -13.22 7.48
N PHE A 597 6.79 -12.84 7.80
CA PHE A 597 6.49 -11.53 8.36
C PHE A 597 7.25 -11.28 9.67
N LEU A 598 7.18 -12.20 10.63
CA LEU A 598 7.86 -12.07 11.92
C LEU A 598 9.39 -11.97 11.76
N PHE A 599 9.97 -12.64 10.76
CA PHE A 599 11.40 -12.58 10.47
C PHE A 599 11.81 -11.23 9.85
N TYR A 600 11.13 -10.77 8.80
CA TYR A 600 11.55 -9.56 8.07
C TYR A 600 11.11 -8.25 8.74
N GLU A 601 10.06 -8.28 9.57
CA GLU A 601 9.59 -7.07 10.26
C GLU A 601 10.67 -6.49 11.18
N SER A 602 11.48 -7.32 11.84
CA SER A 602 12.57 -6.84 12.70
C SER A 602 13.72 -6.17 11.94
N TYR A 603 13.79 -6.36 10.63
CA TYR A 603 14.82 -5.78 9.77
C TYR A 603 14.36 -4.55 8.98
N THR A 604 13.06 -4.22 9.00
CA THR A 604 12.50 -3.17 8.15
C THR A 604 12.44 -1.82 8.89
N THR A 605 13.09 -0.79 8.35
CA THR A 605 13.19 0.54 8.99
C THR A 605 11.90 1.35 8.90
N GLY A 606 11.19 1.24 7.78
CA GLY A 606 10.07 2.13 7.48
C GLY A 606 10.49 3.49 6.90
N ASP A 607 11.71 3.60 6.38
CA ASP A 607 12.25 4.85 5.79
C ASP A 607 11.56 5.25 4.46
N SER A 608 10.74 4.36 3.91
CA SER A 608 9.84 4.65 2.81
C SER A 608 8.40 4.85 3.29
N SER A 609 7.71 5.84 2.74
CA SER A 609 6.27 6.08 3.03
C SER A 609 5.37 4.91 2.59
N LEU A 610 5.88 4.02 1.74
CA LEU A 610 5.24 2.79 1.26
C LEU A 610 5.28 1.64 2.29
N SER A 611 6.12 1.73 3.33
CA SER A 611 6.40 0.59 4.21
C SER A 611 5.26 0.27 5.19
N HIS A 612 4.85 1.27 5.97
CA HIS A 612 3.98 1.04 7.12
C HIS A 612 2.60 0.48 6.75
N CYS A 613 2.05 0.82 5.58
CA CYS A 613 0.74 0.28 5.17
C CYS A 613 0.79 -1.24 4.92
N ILE A 614 1.84 -1.74 4.27
CA ILE A 614 2.05 -3.17 4.02
C ILE A 614 2.35 -3.91 5.32
N GLN A 615 3.19 -3.31 6.18
CA GLN A 615 3.42 -3.85 7.52
C GLN A 615 2.12 -3.93 8.34
N SER A 616 1.23 -2.93 8.24
CA SER A 616 -0.08 -2.95 8.89
C SER A 616 -0.93 -4.12 8.41
N ILE A 617 -1.01 -4.33 7.09
CA ILE A 617 -1.78 -5.41 6.47
C ILE A 617 -1.25 -6.78 6.93
N MET A 618 0.06 -6.98 6.85
CA MET A 618 0.69 -8.27 7.13
C MET A 618 0.80 -8.54 8.64
N ALA A 619 0.86 -7.51 9.48
CA ALA A 619 0.68 -7.64 10.92
C ALA A 619 -0.74 -8.10 11.29
N SER A 620 -1.78 -7.55 10.63
CA SER A 620 -3.16 -8.01 10.80
C SER A 620 -3.34 -9.46 10.32
N ASP A 621 -2.74 -9.81 9.18
CA ASP A 621 -2.71 -11.19 8.68
C ASP A 621 -2.01 -12.12 9.69
N SER A 622 -0.96 -11.65 10.36
CA SER A 622 -0.13 -12.46 11.27
C SER A 622 -0.48 -12.35 12.76
N PHE A 623 -1.70 -11.91 13.07
CA PHE A 623 -2.22 -11.80 14.45
C PHE A 623 -1.46 -10.84 15.37
N GLN A 624 -0.74 -9.87 14.79
CA GLN A 624 0.00 -8.85 15.52
C GLN A 624 -0.82 -7.56 15.62
N SER A 625 -2.00 -7.62 16.26
CA SER A 625 -2.99 -6.53 16.27
C SER A 625 -2.44 -5.17 16.73
N LEU A 626 -1.57 -5.14 17.75
CA LEU A 626 -0.95 -3.90 18.22
C LEU A 626 0.01 -3.30 17.18
N LYS A 627 0.80 -4.14 16.50
CA LYS A 627 1.68 -3.70 15.42
C LYS A 627 0.87 -3.18 14.23
N ALA A 628 -0.17 -3.92 13.85
CA ALA A 628 -1.09 -3.51 12.78
C ALA A 628 -1.67 -2.12 13.05
N TRP A 629 -2.20 -1.90 14.26
CA TRP A 629 -2.72 -0.60 14.68
C TRP A 629 -1.66 0.51 14.65
N THR A 630 -0.47 0.24 15.19
CA THR A 630 0.63 1.21 15.26
C THR A 630 1.06 1.66 13.86
N TYR A 631 1.22 0.71 12.93
CA TYR A 631 1.60 1.02 11.56
C TYR A 631 0.49 1.75 10.81
N PHE A 632 -0.77 1.34 10.98
CA PHE A 632 -1.91 2.05 10.40
C PHE A 632 -1.93 3.53 10.81
N LYS A 633 -1.73 3.86 12.09
CA LYS A 633 -1.71 5.25 12.55
C LYS A 633 -0.56 6.07 11.96
N LYS A 634 0.60 5.44 11.69
CA LYS A 634 1.72 6.09 10.98
C LYS A 634 1.44 6.33 9.50
N THR A 635 0.56 5.54 8.88
CA THR A 635 0.18 5.71 7.47
C THR A 635 -0.93 6.73 7.29
N VAL A 636 -2.04 6.57 8.02
CA VAL A 636 -3.29 7.29 7.72
C VAL A 636 -3.19 8.80 7.87
N ARG A 637 -2.30 9.29 8.75
CA ARG A 637 -2.07 10.72 8.99
C ARG A 637 -0.66 11.18 8.60
N LEU A 638 0.06 10.43 7.76
CA LEU A 638 1.45 10.72 7.41
C LEU A 638 1.62 12.19 6.98
N ASP A 639 0.82 12.62 6.01
CA ASP A 639 0.90 13.99 5.50
C ASP A 639 0.26 15.00 6.43
N ILE A 640 -0.85 14.66 7.10
CA ILE A 640 -1.54 15.61 8.00
C ILE A 640 -0.68 15.97 9.22
N ASP A 641 0.05 15.00 9.76
CA ASP A 641 0.89 15.17 10.96
C ASP A 641 2.39 15.33 10.61
N ASP A 642 2.73 15.43 9.31
CA ASP A 642 4.10 15.53 8.76
C ASP A 642 5.09 14.54 9.39
N ILE A 643 4.69 13.26 9.47
CA ILE A 643 5.43 12.21 10.22
C ILE A 643 6.86 12.04 9.71
N HIS A 644 7.10 12.30 8.42
CA HIS A 644 8.41 12.21 7.78
C HIS A 644 9.16 13.56 7.70
N GLY A 645 8.54 14.67 8.10
CA GLY A 645 9.14 16.01 8.08
C GLY A 645 9.40 16.56 6.67
N ASN A 646 8.67 16.08 5.66
CA ASN A 646 8.90 16.40 4.25
C ASN A 646 7.61 16.54 3.43
N SER A 647 6.44 16.68 4.07
CA SER A 647 5.18 16.98 3.36
C SER A 647 5.16 18.38 2.74
N VAL A 648 6.11 19.26 3.09
CA VAL A 648 6.34 20.55 2.40
C VAL A 648 6.65 20.38 0.90
N ASP A 649 7.23 19.24 0.49
CA ASP A 649 7.58 18.98 -0.91
C ASP A 649 6.44 18.36 -1.72
N GLY A 650 5.32 18.06 -1.04
CA GLY A 650 4.11 17.47 -1.61
C GLY A 650 3.66 16.22 -0.84
N ILE A 651 2.40 15.84 -1.05
CA ILE A 651 1.75 14.67 -0.43
C ILE A 651 2.46 13.35 -0.80
N HIS A 652 2.17 12.25 -0.11
CA HIS A 652 2.71 10.94 -0.44
C HIS A 652 1.62 10.04 -1.02
N THR A 653 1.43 10.06 -2.35
CA THR A 653 0.29 9.39 -3.00
C THR A 653 0.25 7.88 -2.72
N ALA A 654 1.40 7.18 -2.77
CA ALA A 654 1.45 5.77 -2.43
C ALA A 654 1.04 5.48 -0.97
N SER A 655 1.43 6.33 -0.02
CA SER A 655 1.06 6.19 1.39
C SER A 655 -0.43 6.49 1.62
N MET A 656 -0.97 7.50 0.93
CA MET A 656 -2.39 7.81 0.94
C MET A 656 -3.21 6.60 0.43
N ALA A 657 -2.82 5.97 -0.68
CA ALA A 657 -3.46 4.76 -1.17
C ALA A 657 -3.28 3.59 -0.17
N GLY A 658 -2.07 3.48 0.39
CA GLY A 658 -1.74 2.55 1.46
C GLY A 658 -2.65 2.66 2.69
N SER A 659 -3.16 3.85 3.02
CA SER A 659 -4.09 4.04 4.14
C SER A 659 -5.42 3.34 3.89
N TRP A 660 -5.97 3.42 2.67
CA TRP A 660 -7.16 2.67 2.27
C TRP A 660 -6.86 1.16 2.24
N MET A 661 -5.71 0.76 1.71
CA MET A 661 -5.29 -0.64 1.66
C MET A 661 -5.18 -1.25 3.05
N ALA A 662 -4.64 -0.53 4.04
CA ALA A 662 -4.55 -0.99 5.42
C ALA A 662 -5.93 -1.24 6.05
N VAL A 663 -6.94 -0.46 5.70
CA VAL A 663 -8.32 -0.70 6.15
C VAL A 663 -8.93 -1.90 5.43
N VAL A 664 -8.93 -1.90 4.10
CA VAL A 664 -9.68 -2.88 3.31
C VAL A 664 -8.96 -4.23 3.26
N TYR A 665 -7.67 -4.25 2.89
CA TYR A 665 -6.89 -5.49 2.91
C TYR A 665 -6.44 -5.88 4.33
N GLY A 666 -6.19 -4.94 5.23
CA GLY A 666 -5.71 -5.25 6.58
C GLY A 666 -6.83 -5.61 7.55
N PHE A 667 -7.65 -4.64 7.95
CA PHE A 667 -8.67 -4.83 9.00
C PHE A 667 -9.95 -5.49 8.52
N ALA A 668 -10.43 -5.19 7.31
CA ALA A 668 -11.56 -5.93 6.74
C ALA A 668 -11.13 -7.30 6.19
N GLY A 669 -9.81 -7.53 6.05
CA GLY A 669 -9.24 -8.78 5.58
C GLY A 669 -9.66 -9.15 4.16
N PHE A 670 -10.00 -8.16 3.32
CA PHE A 670 -10.36 -8.40 1.94
C PHE A 670 -9.18 -9.03 1.20
N ARG A 671 -9.43 -10.00 0.32
CA ARG A 671 -8.44 -10.50 -0.65
C ARG A 671 -9.15 -10.75 -1.98
N ASP A 672 -8.46 -10.39 -3.05
CA ASP A 672 -8.80 -10.81 -4.41
C ASP A 672 -7.74 -11.81 -4.86
N TRP A 673 -8.10 -13.08 -4.93
CA TRP A 673 -7.24 -14.13 -5.44
C TRP A 673 -7.84 -14.72 -6.71
N LYS A 674 -7.32 -14.28 -7.87
CA LYS A 674 -7.74 -14.76 -9.19
C LYS A 674 -9.26 -14.63 -9.42
N GLY A 675 -9.86 -13.54 -8.96
CA GLY A 675 -11.32 -13.32 -9.05
C GLY A 675 -12.14 -14.02 -7.97
N THR A 676 -11.50 -14.66 -6.99
CA THR A 676 -12.16 -15.08 -5.75
C THR A 676 -12.00 -13.99 -4.70
N PHE A 677 -13.12 -13.38 -4.31
CA PHE A 677 -13.17 -12.31 -3.33
C PHE A 677 -13.47 -12.87 -1.94
N SER A 678 -12.53 -12.75 -1.01
CA SER A 678 -12.67 -13.25 0.36
C SER A 678 -12.48 -12.16 1.41
N PHE A 679 -13.03 -12.41 2.61
CA PHE A 679 -12.92 -11.51 3.76
C PHE A 679 -12.58 -12.29 5.04
N ASP A 680 -11.61 -11.76 5.79
CA ASP A 680 -11.24 -12.20 7.16
C ASP A 680 -11.22 -10.99 8.12
N PRO A 681 -12.39 -10.46 8.55
CA PRO A 681 -12.46 -9.21 9.30
C PRO A 681 -11.87 -9.30 10.70
N LYS A 682 -11.01 -8.34 11.03
CA LYS A 682 -10.32 -8.15 12.33
C LYS A 682 -10.33 -6.67 12.69
N LEU A 683 -11.38 -6.25 13.38
CA LEU A 683 -11.55 -4.85 13.77
C LEU A 683 -10.60 -4.49 14.93
N PRO A 684 -9.88 -3.35 14.86
CA PRO A 684 -9.14 -2.83 16.02
C PRO A 684 -10.09 -2.54 17.19
N SER A 685 -9.62 -2.75 18.43
CA SER A 685 -10.42 -2.47 19.63
C SER A 685 -10.82 -0.99 19.79
N ALA A 686 -10.12 -0.09 19.11
CA ALA A 686 -10.45 1.34 19.09
C ALA A 686 -11.70 1.65 18.25
N TRP A 687 -12.12 0.77 17.34
CA TRP A 687 -13.23 1.01 16.43
C TRP A 687 -14.47 0.23 16.86
N LYS A 688 -15.62 0.90 16.91
CA LYS A 688 -16.92 0.27 17.18
C LYS A 688 -17.52 -0.33 15.90
N SER A 689 -17.28 0.31 14.77
CA SER A 689 -17.69 -0.20 13.47
C SER A 689 -16.83 0.35 12.33
N LEU A 690 -16.81 -0.38 11.22
CA LEU A 690 -16.21 0.01 9.95
C LEU A 690 -17.22 -0.24 8.83
N THR A 691 -17.49 0.75 7.98
CA THR A 691 -18.31 0.57 6.76
C THR A 691 -17.60 1.14 5.55
N PHE A 692 -17.60 0.39 4.45
CA PHE A 692 -17.05 0.82 3.17
C PHE A 692 -17.74 0.08 2.01
N CYS A 693 -17.44 0.51 0.78
CA CYS A 693 -17.96 -0.09 -0.44
C CYS A 693 -16.84 -0.57 -1.36
N LEU A 694 -17.13 -1.58 -2.18
CA LEU A 694 -16.26 -2.07 -3.26
C LEU A 694 -17.08 -2.24 -4.53
N THR A 695 -16.55 -1.82 -5.67
CA THR A 695 -17.09 -2.09 -7.01
C THR A 695 -16.46 -3.36 -7.54
N LEU A 696 -17.26 -4.41 -7.71
CA LEU A 696 -16.86 -5.74 -8.16
C LEU A 696 -17.82 -6.19 -9.26
N HIS A 697 -17.31 -6.55 -10.42
CA HIS A 697 -18.08 -6.96 -11.60
C HIS A 697 -19.21 -5.97 -11.93
N ALA A 698 -18.86 -4.68 -12.01
CA ALA A 698 -19.79 -3.55 -12.19
C ALA A 698 -20.90 -3.43 -11.12
N SER A 699 -20.72 -4.06 -9.96
CA SER A 699 -21.68 -4.07 -8.86
C SER A 699 -21.07 -3.49 -7.58
N VAL A 700 -21.84 -2.71 -6.80
CA VAL A 700 -21.37 -2.11 -5.55
C VAL A 700 -21.73 -3.01 -4.37
N LEU A 701 -20.73 -3.58 -3.72
CA LEU A 701 -20.83 -4.32 -2.47
C LEU A 701 -20.58 -3.37 -1.30
N LYS A 702 -21.57 -3.21 -0.42
CA LYS A 702 -21.40 -2.55 0.88
C LYS A 702 -21.01 -3.58 1.94
N VAL A 703 -19.95 -3.30 2.68
CA VAL A 703 -19.48 -4.11 3.81
C VAL A 703 -19.60 -3.29 5.08
N SER A 704 -20.24 -3.85 6.11
CA SER A 704 -20.36 -3.22 7.42
C SER A 704 -19.93 -4.20 8.51
N ILE A 705 -18.92 -3.83 9.28
CA ILE A 705 -18.23 -4.66 10.27
C ILE A 705 -18.43 -4.02 11.64
N ARG A 706 -18.86 -4.82 12.62
CA ARG A 706 -18.86 -4.49 14.06
C ARG A 706 -17.93 -5.45 14.80
N SER A 707 -17.83 -5.33 16.12
CA SER A 707 -16.98 -6.22 16.93
C SER A 707 -17.41 -7.70 16.86
N ASP A 708 -18.70 -7.97 16.64
CA ASP A 708 -19.30 -9.30 16.77
C ASP A 708 -20.03 -9.80 15.53
N GLU A 709 -20.14 -8.99 14.48
CA GLU A 709 -20.76 -9.37 13.22
C GLU A 709 -20.21 -8.59 12.01
N VAL A 710 -20.41 -9.15 10.82
CA VAL A 710 -20.19 -8.48 9.54
C VAL A 710 -21.37 -8.73 8.61
N SER A 711 -21.83 -7.69 7.94
CA SER A 711 -22.88 -7.77 6.91
C SER A 711 -22.35 -7.37 5.53
N TYR A 712 -22.72 -8.14 4.52
CA TYR A 712 -22.41 -7.92 3.12
C TYR A 712 -23.71 -7.64 2.37
N THR A 713 -23.84 -6.48 1.72
CA THR A 713 -25.05 -6.08 1.00
C THR A 713 -24.71 -5.69 -0.44
N LEU A 714 -25.33 -6.34 -1.42
CA LEU A 714 -25.14 -5.99 -2.83
C LEU A 714 -26.11 -4.87 -3.22
N MET A 715 -25.61 -3.65 -3.36
CA MET A 715 -26.42 -2.42 -3.51
C MET A 715 -26.96 -2.21 -4.94
N THR A 716 -26.36 -2.87 -5.94
CA THR A 716 -26.68 -2.68 -7.35
C THR A 716 -27.03 -4.02 -8.02
N LYS A 717 -27.41 -3.97 -9.30
CA LYS A 717 -27.74 -5.16 -10.09
C LYS A 717 -26.60 -6.18 -10.12
N GLY A 718 -26.94 -7.47 -10.24
CA GLY A 718 -25.97 -8.54 -10.49
C GLY A 718 -26.08 -9.70 -9.51
N LYS A 719 -25.10 -10.60 -9.61
CA LYS A 719 -24.86 -11.73 -8.73
C LYS A 719 -23.38 -11.73 -8.37
N LEU A 720 -23.04 -11.83 -7.10
CA LEU A 720 -21.66 -11.79 -6.63
C LEU A 720 -21.35 -12.97 -5.72
N SER A 721 -20.34 -13.75 -6.08
CA SER A 721 -19.83 -14.84 -5.23
C SER A 721 -18.71 -14.31 -4.33
N LEU A 722 -18.83 -14.59 -3.04
CA LEU A 722 -17.92 -14.11 -2.00
C LEU A 722 -17.54 -15.27 -1.06
N VAL A 723 -16.44 -15.09 -0.33
CA VAL A 723 -16.03 -16.01 0.74
C VAL A 723 -15.88 -15.24 2.05
N HIS A 724 -16.62 -15.62 3.08
CA HIS A 724 -16.40 -15.15 4.44
C HIS A 724 -15.61 -16.22 5.19
N ARG A 725 -14.36 -15.95 5.56
CA ARG A 725 -13.44 -16.94 6.18
C ARG A 725 -13.31 -18.19 5.30
N ASN A 726 -13.87 -19.32 5.71
CA ASN A 726 -13.91 -20.60 5.00
C ASN A 726 -15.29 -20.89 4.35
N GLU A 727 -16.26 -19.98 4.43
CA GLU A 727 -17.62 -20.18 3.91
C GLU A 727 -17.86 -19.38 2.63
N SER A 728 -18.15 -20.09 1.53
CA SER A 728 -18.57 -19.49 0.26
C SER A 728 -20.05 -19.17 0.26
N PHE A 729 -20.40 -17.99 -0.27
CA PHE A 729 -21.78 -17.57 -0.44
C PHE A 729 -21.97 -16.74 -1.71
N THR A 730 -23.22 -16.48 -2.05
CA THR A 730 -23.58 -15.61 -3.16
C THR A 730 -24.62 -14.60 -2.69
N LEU A 731 -24.53 -13.38 -3.21
CA LEU A 731 -25.55 -12.34 -3.06
C LEU A 731 -26.18 -12.01 -4.42
N ASN A 732 -27.49 -11.80 -4.41
CA ASN A 732 -28.24 -11.16 -5.49
C ASN A 732 -28.44 -9.67 -5.17
N LYS A 733 -28.97 -8.91 -6.14
CA LYS A 733 -29.29 -7.49 -5.95
C LYS A 733 -30.16 -7.28 -4.70
N ASP A 734 -29.81 -6.27 -3.90
CA ASP A 734 -30.48 -5.83 -2.68
C ASP A 734 -30.48 -6.90 -1.55
N GLU A 735 -29.82 -8.04 -1.78
CA GLU A 735 -29.64 -9.09 -0.77
C GLU A 735 -28.55 -8.67 0.23
N SER A 736 -28.81 -8.96 1.51
CA SER A 736 -27.87 -8.77 2.59
C SER A 736 -27.66 -10.09 3.32
N ARG A 737 -26.40 -10.41 3.65
CA ARG A 737 -26.05 -11.57 4.45
C ARG A 737 -25.12 -11.18 5.59
N THR A 738 -25.47 -11.61 6.80
CA THR A 738 -24.72 -11.31 8.03
C THR A 738 -24.07 -12.57 8.60
N PHE A 739 -22.85 -12.44 9.08
CA PHE A 739 -22.06 -13.48 9.72
C PHE A 739 -21.64 -13.02 11.12
N SER A 740 -21.70 -13.92 12.09
CA SER A 740 -21.16 -13.68 13.43
C SER A 740 -19.63 -13.71 13.36
N LEU A 741 -18.99 -12.70 13.95
CA LEU A 741 -17.55 -12.67 14.19
C LEU A 741 -17.17 -13.22 15.57
N ARG A 742 -18.15 -13.42 16.48
CA ARG A 742 -17.90 -14.09 17.76
C ARG A 742 -17.36 -15.49 17.49
N PRO A 743 -16.22 -15.87 18.11
CA PRO A 743 -15.71 -17.22 18.00
C PRO A 743 -16.78 -18.23 18.42
N LYS A 744 -16.95 -19.27 17.62
CA LYS A 744 -17.78 -20.43 17.97
C LYS A 744 -16.84 -21.62 18.06
N LEU A 745 -17.01 -22.48 19.07
CA LEU A 745 -16.23 -23.70 19.12
C LEU A 745 -16.63 -24.61 17.94
N GLY A 746 -15.77 -24.69 16.95
CA GLY A 746 -15.92 -25.52 15.76
C GLY A 746 -14.96 -26.72 15.75
N GLY A 747 -13.81 -26.61 16.41
CA GLY A 747 -12.83 -27.69 16.50
C GLY A 747 -11.98 -27.68 17.77
N VAL A 748 -11.56 -28.87 18.21
CA VAL A 748 -10.56 -29.04 19.29
C VAL A 748 -9.39 -29.86 18.76
N LEU A 749 -8.19 -29.33 18.93
CA LEU A 749 -6.94 -29.86 18.40
C LEU A 749 -6.07 -30.32 19.55
N PHE A 750 -5.84 -31.63 19.62
CA PHE A 750 -5.10 -32.26 20.70
C PHE A 750 -3.65 -32.51 20.27
N ASP A 751 -2.68 -32.20 21.13
CA ASP A 751 -1.44 -32.96 21.10
C ASP A 751 -1.67 -34.41 21.56
N LEU A 752 -0.69 -35.26 21.29
CA LEU A 752 -0.73 -36.67 21.67
C LEU A 752 -0.01 -36.94 22.99
N ASP A 753 1.26 -36.54 23.06
CA ASP A 753 2.19 -36.95 24.09
C ASP A 753 1.95 -36.06 25.33
N GLY A 754 1.55 -36.63 26.47
CA GLY A 754 1.28 -35.86 27.69
C GLY A 754 -0.09 -35.16 27.73
N VAL A 755 -0.88 -35.23 26.65
CA VAL A 755 -2.28 -34.80 26.62
C VAL A 755 -3.24 -35.98 26.53
N LEU A 756 -3.02 -36.94 25.63
CA LEU A 756 -3.93 -38.08 25.47
C LEU A 756 -3.41 -39.34 26.16
N CYS A 757 -2.10 -39.47 26.33
CA CYS A 757 -1.45 -40.61 26.97
C CYS A 757 -0.04 -40.23 27.48
N ASP A 758 0.49 -40.95 28.48
CA ASP A 758 1.88 -40.79 28.92
C ASP A 758 2.82 -41.63 28.03
N THR A 759 3.12 -41.12 26.85
CA THR A 759 4.17 -41.63 25.97
C THR A 759 5.51 -40.93 26.17
N ALA A 760 5.54 -39.82 26.94
CA ALA A 760 6.74 -39.07 27.24
C ALA A 760 7.80 -39.93 27.96
N HIS A 761 7.37 -40.84 28.83
CA HIS A 761 8.27 -41.77 29.50
C HIS A 761 8.93 -42.78 28.53
N LEU A 762 8.26 -43.18 27.44
CA LEU A 762 8.83 -44.05 26.39
C LEU A 762 9.88 -43.31 25.57
N HIS A 763 9.63 -42.02 25.26
CA HIS A 763 10.63 -41.16 24.62
C HIS A 763 11.89 -41.03 25.48
N TYR A 764 11.75 -40.82 26.79
CA TYR A 764 12.88 -40.78 27.72
C TYR A 764 13.67 -42.09 27.73
N LYS A 765 13.00 -43.25 27.81
CA LYS A 765 13.67 -44.56 27.78
C LYS A 765 14.44 -44.78 26.47
N ALA A 766 13.83 -44.44 25.33
CA ALA A 766 14.48 -44.57 24.02
C ALA A 766 15.69 -43.63 23.88
N TRP A 767 15.58 -42.37 24.31
CA TRP A 767 16.71 -41.44 24.32
C TRP A 767 17.82 -41.88 25.27
N LYS A 768 17.47 -42.30 26.49
CA LYS A 768 18.43 -42.79 27.49
C LYS A 768 19.23 -43.98 26.95
N LYS A 769 18.56 -44.97 26.36
CA LYS A 769 19.20 -46.13 25.75
C LYS A 769 20.23 -45.70 24.69
N VAL A 770 19.81 -44.86 23.75
CA VAL A 770 20.70 -44.43 22.65
C VAL A 770 21.84 -43.54 23.14
N CYS A 771 21.60 -42.71 24.16
CA CYS A 771 22.65 -41.90 24.80
C CYS A 771 23.67 -42.79 25.51
N GLU A 772 23.24 -43.79 26.27
CA GLU A 772 24.11 -44.76 26.94
C GLU A 772 24.96 -45.55 25.94
N GLU A 773 24.35 -46.03 24.85
CA GLU A 773 25.04 -46.74 23.75
C GLU A 773 26.09 -45.85 23.06
N ASN A 774 25.91 -44.53 23.09
CA ASN A 774 26.83 -43.56 22.49
C ASN A 774 27.68 -42.78 23.51
N GLN A 775 27.67 -43.18 24.79
CA GLN A 775 28.43 -42.56 25.89
C GLN A 775 28.11 -41.07 26.09
N LEU A 776 26.85 -40.66 25.87
CA LEU A 776 26.36 -39.31 26.13
C LEU A 776 25.65 -39.24 27.49
N HIS A 777 25.90 -38.16 28.24
CA HIS A 777 25.17 -37.86 29.46
C HIS A 777 23.75 -37.39 29.12
N PHE A 778 22.75 -38.12 29.64
CA PHE A 778 21.34 -37.79 29.47
C PHE A 778 20.54 -38.13 30.72
N ASP A 779 19.97 -37.11 31.35
CA ASP A 779 19.16 -37.23 32.56
C ASP A 779 17.77 -36.58 32.38
N ARG A 780 16.98 -36.54 33.45
CA ARG A 780 15.64 -35.93 33.41
C ARG A 780 15.68 -34.42 33.21
N GLN A 781 16.74 -33.72 33.63
CA GLN A 781 16.87 -32.27 33.44
C GLN A 781 17.12 -31.94 31.97
N VAL A 782 18.01 -32.71 31.31
CA VAL A 782 18.21 -32.60 29.86
C VAL A 782 16.90 -32.94 29.15
N ASN A 783 16.25 -34.06 29.49
CA ASN A 783 14.99 -34.49 28.87
C ASN A 783 13.87 -33.43 28.90
N LYS A 784 13.78 -32.59 29.94
CA LYS A 784 12.78 -31.52 30.01
C LYS A 784 12.89 -30.53 28.83
N ARG A 785 14.10 -30.31 28.33
CA ARG A 785 14.37 -29.44 27.17
C ARG A 785 13.97 -30.08 25.83
N LEU A 786 13.62 -31.36 25.82
CA LEU A 786 13.22 -32.12 24.63
C LEU A 786 11.69 -32.20 24.48
N LEU A 787 10.92 -31.77 25.50
CA LEU A 787 9.46 -31.83 25.49
C LEU A 787 8.89 -30.90 24.42
N GLY A 788 7.97 -31.41 23.60
CA GLY A 788 7.31 -30.65 22.53
C GLY A 788 8.17 -30.31 21.31
N VAL A 789 9.41 -30.81 21.19
CA VAL A 789 10.28 -30.57 20.02
C VAL A 789 10.53 -31.86 19.21
N SER A 790 10.95 -31.71 17.95
CA SER A 790 11.19 -32.84 17.05
C SER A 790 12.32 -33.76 17.54
N ARG A 791 12.42 -34.98 16.98
CA ARG A 791 13.51 -35.92 17.31
C ARG A 791 14.87 -35.37 16.90
N GLU A 792 14.93 -34.70 15.76
CA GLU A 792 16.13 -34.07 15.23
C GLU A 792 16.60 -32.92 16.14
N ALA A 793 15.68 -32.06 16.57
CA ALA A 793 15.95 -30.98 17.53
C ALA A 793 16.35 -31.54 18.90
N SER A 794 15.69 -32.61 19.35
CA SER A 794 16.04 -33.32 20.58
C SER A 794 17.48 -33.82 20.57
N LEU A 795 17.93 -34.43 19.47
CA LEU A 795 19.33 -34.86 19.32
C LEU A 795 20.28 -33.67 19.39
N GLN A 796 19.95 -32.54 18.75
CA GLN A 796 20.80 -31.35 18.81
C GLN A 796 20.95 -30.85 20.25
N VAL A 797 19.87 -30.77 21.03
CA VAL A 797 19.92 -30.37 22.44
C VAL A 797 20.79 -31.31 23.28
N ILE A 798 20.72 -32.63 23.04
CA ILE A 798 21.57 -33.61 23.72
C ILE A 798 23.04 -33.40 23.35
N LEU A 799 23.34 -33.21 22.06
CA LEU A 799 24.70 -33.00 21.57
C LEU A 799 25.32 -31.72 22.13
N ASP A 800 24.55 -30.62 22.14
CA ASP A 800 24.98 -29.34 22.69
C ASP A 800 25.24 -29.44 24.21
N HIS A 801 24.37 -30.14 24.95
CA HIS A 801 24.56 -30.38 26.39
C HIS A 801 25.84 -31.17 26.69
N ASN A 802 26.23 -32.06 25.78
CA ASN A 802 27.43 -32.88 25.92
C ASN A 802 28.67 -32.26 25.25
N GLU A 803 28.55 -31.08 24.63
CA GLU A 803 29.63 -30.42 23.87
C GLU A 803 30.23 -31.31 22.75
N VAL A 804 29.40 -32.19 22.16
CA VAL A 804 29.82 -33.14 21.11
C VAL A 804 29.25 -32.74 19.75
N GLN A 805 30.07 -32.83 18.70
CA GLN A 805 29.63 -32.68 17.32
C GLN A 805 29.73 -34.02 16.58
N TRP A 806 28.68 -34.41 15.89
CA TRP A 806 28.65 -35.63 15.08
C TRP A 806 28.45 -35.32 13.59
N PRO A 807 29.13 -36.06 12.69
CA PRO A 807 28.86 -35.97 11.26
C PRO A 807 27.43 -36.45 10.96
N GLU A 808 26.86 -35.96 9.86
CA GLU A 808 25.45 -36.19 9.52
C GLU A 808 25.07 -37.68 9.42
N GLY A 809 25.98 -38.52 8.91
CA GLY A 809 25.78 -39.97 8.83
C GLY A 809 25.50 -40.61 10.20
N LYS A 810 26.31 -40.27 11.22
CA LYS A 810 26.12 -40.78 12.58
C LYS A 810 24.84 -40.25 13.21
N ARG A 811 24.49 -38.98 12.97
CA ARG A 811 23.23 -38.40 13.45
C ARG A 811 22.02 -39.15 12.90
N ARG A 812 22.00 -39.46 11.59
CA ARG A 812 20.93 -40.24 10.96
C ARG A 812 20.82 -41.65 11.55
N GLU A 813 21.96 -42.30 11.78
CA GLU A 813 22.01 -43.63 12.40
C GLU A 813 21.38 -43.63 13.80
N VAL A 814 21.81 -42.71 14.67
CA VAL A 814 21.33 -42.58 16.05
C VAL A 814 19.84 -42.21 16.08
N LEU A 815 19.38 -41.31 15.21
CA LEU A 815 17.95 -40.97 15.08
C LEU A 815 17.12 -42.19 14.66
N LYS A 816 17.65 -43.02 13.75
CA LYS A 816 17.01 -44.29 13.36
C LYS A 816 16.98 -45.27 14.53
N GLN A 817 18.10 -45.48 15.24
CA GLN A 817 18.15 -46.35 16.43
C GLN A 817 17.15 -45.91 17.50
N LYS A 818 17.07 -44.60 17.78
CA LYS A 818 16.09 -44.03 18.71
C LYS A 818 14.68 -44.31 18.25
N ASN A 819 14.39 -44.15 16.96
CA ASN A 819 13.07 -44.45 16.41
C ASN A 819 12.73 -45.92 16.55
N ASP A 820 13.63 -46.81 16.17
CA ASP A 820 13.40 -48.25 16.19
C ASP A 820 13.17 -48.73 17.64
N ALA A 821 13.94 -48.21 18.59
CA ALA A 821 13.74 -48.45 20.02
C ALA A 821 12.39 -47.91 20.52
N TYR A 822 11.99 -46.71 20.08
CA TYR A 822 10.69 -46.13 20.43
C TYR A 822 9.52 -46.92 19.81
N VAL A 823 9.58 -47.26 18.52
CA VAL A 823 8.55 -48.04 17.82
C VAL A 823 8.38 -49.41 18.46
N ALA A 824 9.47 -50.09 18.82
CA ALA A 824 9.41 -51.35 19.56
C ALA A 824 8.74 -51.19 20.94
N SER A 825 8.93 -50.05 21.61
CA SER A 825 8.26 -49.78 22.89
C SER A 825 6.76 -49.52 22.75
N LEU A 826 6.27 -49.11 21.57
CA LEU A 826 4.84 -48.89 21.33
C LEU A 826 4.00 -50.18 21.44
N ASP A 827 4.63 -51.36 21.38
CA ASP A 827 3.95 -52.64 21.64
C ASP A 827 3.41 -52.80 23.05
N THR A 828 3.87 -51.97 23.98
CA THR A 828 3.39 -51.95 25.36
C THR A 828 2.17 -51.06 25.58
N ILE A 829 1.78 -50.23 24.60
CA ILE A 829 0.65 -49.32 24.72
C ILE A 829 -0.66 -50.06 24.44
N THR A 830 -1.62 -49.89 25.34
CA THR A 830 -2.97 -50.44 25.31
C THR A 830 -4.01 -49.34 25.51
N ALA A 831 -5.30 -49.67 25.41
CA ALA A 831 -6.37 -48.70 25.67
C ALA A 831 -6.38 -48.16 27.11
N ASP A 832 -5.80 -48.89 28.08
CA ASP A 832 -5.73 -48.49 29.50
C ASP A 832 -4.73 -47.35 29.74
N ASP A 833 -3.84 -47.07 28.78
CA ASP A 833 -2.86 -45.98 28.85
C ASP A 833 -3.46 -44.61 28.43
N LEU A 834 -4.72 -44.59 27.99
CA LEU A 834 -5.43 -43.36 27.66
C LEU A 834 -5.75 -42.58 28.93
N PHE A 835 -5.46 -41.27 28.91
CA PHE A 835 -5.77 -40.43 30.06
C PHE A 835 -7.27 -40.33 30.35
N PRO A 836 -7.66 -40.29 31.64
CA PRO A 836 -9.05 -40.30 32.04
C PRO A 836 -9.79 -39.03 31.55
N GLY A 837 -11.08 -39.17 31.25
CA GLY A 837 -11.93 -38.07 30.75
C GLY A 837 -11.94 -37.90 29.23
N VAL A 838 -10.91 -38.35 28.51
CA VAL A 838 -10.76 -38.13 27.05
C VAL A 838 -11.93 -38.71 26.24
N LEU A 839 -12.33 -39.96 26.47
CA LEU A 839 -13.44 -40.58 25.72
C LEU A 839 -14.79 -39.91 25.99
N ALA A 840 -15.02 -39.43 27.22
CA ALA A 840 -16.22 -38.70 27.58
C ALA A 840 -16.28 -37.36 26.83
N LEU A 841 -15.17 -36.60 26.87
CA LEU A 841 -15.04 -35.36 26.11
C LEU A 841 -15.24 -35.58 24.61
N PHE A 842 -14.61 -36.60 24.01
CA PHE A 842 -14.78 -36.90 22.59
C PHE A 842 -16.23 -37.22 22.23
N ALA A 843 -16.96 -37.91 23.11
CA ALA A 843 -18.38 -38.18 22.91
C ALA A 843 -19.20 -36.88 22.96
N ASP A 844 -18.92 -36.00 23.92
CA ASP A 844 -19.60 -34.70 24.06
C ASP A 844 -19.32 -33.76 22.89
N LEU A 845 -18.07 -33.66 22.44
CA LEU A 845 -17.67 -32.88 21.27
C LEU A 845 -18.39 -33.37 20.00
N LYS A 846 -18.38 -34.69 19.75
CA LYS A 846 -19.09 -35.29 18.60
C LYS A 846 -20.60 -35.04 18.67
N LYS A 847 -21.20 -35.13 19.86
CA LYS A 847 -22.63 -34.86 20.07
C LYS A 847 -23.01 -33.41 19.71
N GLN A 848 -22.10 -32.46 19.90
CA GLN A 848 -22.28 -31.06 19.50
C GLN A 848 -21.82 -30.74 18.07
N GLY A 849 -21.30 -31.74 17.34
CA GLY A 849 -20.76 -31.53 16.00
C GLY A 849 -19.43 -30.77 15.96
N VAL A 850 -18.73 -30.67 17.09
CA VAL A 850 -17.38 -30.09 17.16
C VAL A 850 -16.38 -31.09 16.60
N LYS A 851 -15.51 -30.61 15.71
CA LYS A 851 -14.49 -31.42 15.04
C LYS A 851 -13.32 -31.74 15.96
N ILE A 852 -12.74 -32.91 15.81
CA ILE A 852 -11.62 -33.38 16.64
C ILE A 852 -10.42 -33.63 15.73
N ALA A 853 -9.32 -32.94 15.97
CA ALA A 853 -8.07 -33.16 15.24
C ALA A 853 -6.91 -33.48 16.17
N LEU A 854 -5.92 -34.20 15.65
CA LEU A 854 -4.64 -34.41 16.30
C LEU A 854 -3.57 -33.53 15.64
N ALA A 855 -2.73 -32.88 16.46
CA ALA A 855 -1.62 -32.04 16.03
C ALA A 855 -0.31 -32.52 16.69
N SER A 856 0.29 -33.59 16.17
CA SER A 856 1.42 -34.29 16.80
C SER A 856 2.77 -34.06 16.11
N ALA A 857 3.82 -33.79 16.89
CA ALA A 857 5.19 -33.74 16.39
C ALA A 857 5.78 -35.13 16.00
N SER A 858 5.03 -36.21 16.19
CA SER A 858 5.47 -37.59 15.95
C SER A 858 4.91 -38.18 14.65
N ARG A 859 5.77 -38.79 13.83
CA ARG A 859 5.35 -39.58 12.65
C ARG A 859 4.60 -40.86 13.01
N ASN A 860 4.66 -41.28 14.28
CA ASN A 860 4.04 -42.52 14.75
C ASN A 860 2.65 -42.28 15.36
N ALA A 861 2.16 -41.03 15.37
CA ALA A 861 0.94 -40.63 16.06
C ALA A 861 -0.28 -41.50 15.69
N ARG A 862 -0.43 -41.83 14.41
CA ARG A 862 -1.50 -42.70 13.91
C ARG A 862 -1.45 -44.12 14.48
N SER A 863 -0.25 -44.68 14.65
CA SER A 863 -0.04 -46.02 15.23
C SER A 863 -0.40 -46.02 16.71
N VAL A 864 0.00 -44.98 17.45
CA VAL A 864 -0.34 -44.80 18.86
C VAL A 864 -1.87 -44.69 19.03
N CYS A 865 -2.52 -43.81 18.26
CA CYS A 865 -3.97 -43.64 18.32
C CYS A 865 -4.74 -44.93 18.01
N LYS A 866 -4.23 -45.76 17.09
CA LYS A 866 -4.81 -47.08 16.78
C LYS A 866 -4.75 -48.03 17.98
N ARG A 867 -3.63 -48.05 18.70
CA ARG A 867 -3.43 -48.92 19.88
C ARG A 867 -4.23 -48.46 21.09
N LEU A 868 -4.34 -47.14 21.28
CA LEU A 868 -5.20 -46.52 22.29
C LEU A 868 -6.70 -46.69 22.00
N GLY A 869 -7.07 -47.16 20.79
CA GLY A 869 -8.48 -47.34 20.40
C GLY A 869 -9.21 -46.03 20.06
N ILE A 870 -8.49 -44.92 19.85
CA ILE A 870 -9.06 -43.59 19.63
C ILE A 870 -8.94 -43.08 18.19
N LEU A 871 -8.34 -43.86 17.28
CA LEU A 871 -8.09 -43.43 15.90
C LEU A 871 -9.36 -42.96 15.17
N ASP A 872 -10.47 -43.67 15.34
CA ASP A 872 -11.76 -43.38 14.68
C ASP A 872 -12.51 -42.19 15.34
N HIS A 873 -11.91 -41.57 16.36
CA HIS A 873 -12.44 -40.35 16.95
C HIS A 873 -12.01 -39.08 16.24
N PHE A 874 -10.86 -39.11 15.54
CA PHE A 874 -10.32 -37.94 14.86
C PHE A 874 -10.92 -37.75 13.47
N ASP A 875 -11.37 -36.54 13.17
CA ASP A 875 -11.73 -36.10 11.81
C ASP A 875 -10.46 -35.92 10.95
N ALA A 876 -9.34 -35.52 11.56
CA ALA A 876 -8.05 -35.39 10.89
C ALA A 876 -6.86 -35.60 11.85
N ILE A 877 -5.71 -35.99 11.29
CA ILE A 877 -4.45 -36.12 12.03
C ILE A 877 -3.37 -35.38 11.23
N ALA A 878 -2.93 -34.23 11.74
CA ALA A 878 -1.75 -33.55 11.25
C ALA A 878 -0.53 -34.03 12.02
N ASP A 879 0.51 -34.42 11.28
CA ASP A 879 1.79 -34.85 11.82
C ASP A 879 2.96 -34.08 11.21
N ILE A 880 4.15 -34.31 11.73
CA ILE A 880 5.38 -33.62 11.29
C ILE A 880 5.70 -33.76 9.78
N SER A 881 5.11 -34.72 9.06
CA SER A 881 5.28 -34.84 7.60
C SER A 881 4.39 -33.90 6.80
N SER A 882 3.36 -33.33 7.43
CA SER A 882 2.40 -32.41 6.82
C SER A 882 2.77 -30.92 6.98
N VAL A 883 3.91 -30.61 7.61
CA VAL A 883 4.31 -29.24 7.98
C VAL A 883 5.75 -28.93 7.59
N GLN A 884 6.05 -27.64 7.37
CA GLN A 884 7.41 -27.18 7.11
C GLN A 884 8.24 -27.05 8.38
N LYS A 885 7.60 -26.58 9.47
CA LYS A 885 8.25 -26.40 10.77
C LYS A 885 7.52 -27.11 11.90
N PRO A 886 8.27 -27.72 12.85
CA PRO A 886 7.68 -28.21 14.09
C PRO A 886 7.27 -27.05 15.00
N LYS A 887 6.56 -27.39 16.08
CA LYS A 887 6.40 -26.53 17.26
C LYS A 887 7.79 -25.95 17.67
N PRO A 888 7.92 -24.66 18.00
CA PRO A 888 6.86 -23.70 18.34
C PRO A 888 6.24 -22.94 17.16
N GLU A 889 6.52 -23.31 15.90
CA GLU A 889 5.87 -22.66 14.77
C GLU A 889 4.40 -23.07 14.62
N ALA A 890 3.58 -22.18 14.04
CA ALA A 890 2.12 -22.33 13.95
C ALA A 890 1.65 -23.45 13.01
N ASP A 891 2.55 -24.01 12.19
CA ASP A 891 2.24 -24.87 11.05
C ASP A 891 1.26 -25.99 11.39
N ILE A 892 1.56 -26.76 12.44
CA ILE A 892 0.82 -28.00 12.72
C ILE A 892 -0.62 -27.77 13.14
N PHE A 893 -0.87 -26.70 13.89
CA PHE A 893 -2.22 -26.34 14.31
C PHE A 893 -3.02 -25.72 13.15
N LEU A 894 -2.38 -24.87 12.33
CA LEU A 894 -3.03 -24.30 11.14
C LEU A 894 -3.40 -25.41 10.14
N VAL A 895 -2.48 -26.33 9.84
CA VAL A 895 -2.74 -27.48 8.96
C VAL A 895 -3.86 -28.37 9.52
N ALA A 896 -3.82 -28.68 10.82
CA ALA A 896 -4.89 -29.48 11.44
C ALA A 896 -6.26 -28.79 11.33
N SER A 897 -6.35 -27.47 11.54
CA SER A 897 -7.61 -26.72 11.37
C SER A 897 -8.13 -26.72 9.93
N GLU A 898 -7.21 -26.61 8.96
CA GLU A 898 -7.54 -26.66 7.53
C GLU A 898 -8.07 -28.05 7.14
N GLN A 899 -7.44 -29.13 7.62
CA GLN A 899 -7.85 -30.51 7.32
C GLN A 899 -9.26 -30.86 7.84
N ILE A 900 -9.68 -30.29 8.97
CA ILE A 900 -11.04 -30.45 9.50
C ILE A 900 -12.05 -29.45 8.93
N GLY A 901 -11.60 -28.50 8.09
CA GLY A 901 -12.43 -27.47 7.48
C GLY A 901 -12.98 -26.44 8.48
N VAL A 902 -12.32 -26.25 9.62
CA VAL A 902 -12.73 -25.29 10.65
C VAL A 902 -11.82 -24.06 10.61
N TRP A 903 -12.42 -22.88 10.74
CA TRP A 903 -11.68 -21.63 10.79
C TRP A 903 -10.81 -21.56 12.05
N TYR A 904 -9.53 -21.21 11.94
CA TYR A 904 -8.58 -21.32 13.06
C TYR A 904 -8.99 -20.57 14.35
N PRO A 905 -9.63 -19.39 14.37
CA PRO A 905 -10.11 -18.76 15.61
C PRO A 905 -11.26 -19.53 16.28
N ASP A 906 -11.96 -20.38 15.54
CA ASP A 906 -13.03 -21.26 16.03
C ASP A 906 -12.47 -22.60 16.57
N CYS A 907 -11.14 -22.67 16.69
CA CYS A 907 -10.42 -23.82 17.19
C CYS A 907 -9.77 -23.56 18.56
N ILE A 908 -9.79 -24.57 19.43
CA ILE A 908 -9.02 -24.62 20.68
C ILE A 908 -7.91 -25.66 20.53
N GLY A 909 -6.67 -25.27 20.86
CA GLY A 909 -5.54 -26.20 20.97
C GLY A 909 -5.32 -26.64 22.41
N ILE A 910 -5.01 -27.92 22.62
CA ILE A 910 -4.74 -28.52 23.93
C ILE A 910 -3.33 -29.13 23.94
N GLU A 911 -2.52 -28.73 24.92
CA GLU A 911 -1.09 -29.04 24.96
C GLU A 911 -0.56 -29.13 26.41
N ASP A 912 0.52 -29.88 26.64
CA ASP A 912 1.22 -30.01 27.93
C ASP A 912 2.62 -29.36 27.97
N ALA A 913 3.09 -28.78 26.86
CA ALA A 913 4.41 -28.21 26.69
C ALA A 913 4.41 -26.74 26.20
N LYS A 914 5.33 -25.93 26.72
CA LYS A 914 5.51 -24.51 26.35
C LYS A 914 5.62 -24.29 24.84
N ALA A 915 6.39 -25.13 24.13
CA ALA A 915 6.58 -24.98 22.69
C ALA A 915 5.26 -25.17 21.90
N GLY A 916 4.40 -26.09 22.33
CA GLY A 916 3.10 -26.26 21.68
C GLY A 916 2.10 -25.15 22.04
N ILE A 917 2.13 -24.63 23.26
CA ILE A 917 1.36 -23.43 23.63
C ILE A 917 1.76 -22.25 22.73
N GLU A 918 3.06 -22.00 22.55
CA GLU A 918 3.55 -20.97 21.63
C GLU A 918 3.04 -21.20 20.20
N ALA A 919 3.04 -22.44 19.70
CA ALA A 919 2.53 -22.78 18.37
C ALA A 919 1.03 -22.47 18.22
N ILE A 920 0.20 -22.82 19.23
CA ILE A 920 -1.24 -22.51 19.26
C ILE A 920 -1.46 -20.99 19.22
N LYS A 921 -0.71 -20.22 20.02
CA LYS A 921 -0.84 -18.76 20.06
C LYS A 921 -0.40 -18.12 18.74
N ARG A 922 0.69 -18.60 18.12
CA ARG A 922 1.13 -18.14 16.79
C ARG A 922 0.14 -18.49 15.68
N ALA A 923 -0.65 -19.56 15.85
CA ALA A 923 -1.75 -19.91 14.96
C ALA A 923 -3.01 -19.04 15.14
N GLY A 924 -3.01 -18.11 16.10
CA GLY A 924 -4.18 -17.26 16.39
C GLY A 924 -5.30 -18.00 17.13
N MET A 925 -5.00 -19.13 17.76
CA MET A 925 -5.95 -19.99 18.48
C MET A 925 -5.94 -19.73 19.99
N LYS A 926 -6.99 -20.20 20.66
CA LYS A 926 -7.03 -20.29 22.13
C LYS A 926 -6.30 -21.56 22.59
N ALA A 927 -5.49 -21.43 23.64
CA ALA A 927 -4.65 -22.51 24.15
C ALA A 927 -5.09 -22.96 25.54
N VAL A 928 -5.32 -24.26 25.71
CA VAL A 928 -5.55 -24.92 27.00
C VAL A 928 -4.32 -25.76 27.34
N GLY A 929 -3.71 -25.47 28.49
CA GLY A 929 -2.56 -26.19 29.02
C GLY A 929 -2.98 -27.31 29.97
N ILE A 930 -2.39 -28.51 29.85
CA ILE A 930 -2.53 -29.59 30.83
C ILE A 930 -1.26 -29.67 31.67
N GLY A 931 -1.34 -29.33 32.96
CA GLY A 931 -0.19 -29.28 33.85
C GLY A 931 -0.37 -28.37 35.05
N SER A 932 0.73 -27.94 35.66
CA SER A 932 0.70 -27.03 36.82
C SER A 932 0.72 -25.56 36.40
N GLU A 933 0.00 -24.73 37.15
CA GLU A 933 -0.05 -23.27 36.94
C GLU A 933 1.35 -22.66 37.07
N GLY A 934 1.80 -21.93 36.03
CA GLY A 934 3.14 -21.33 35.95
C GLY A 934 4.13 -22.05 35.02
N ASP A 935 3.92 -23.34 34.71
CA ASP A 935 4.81 -24.11 33.82
C ASP A 935 4.49 -23.90 32.32
N LEU A 936 3.31 -23.36 32.01
CA LEU A 936 2.79 -23.15 30.64
C LEU A 936 2.44 -21.68 30.38
N PRO A 937 3.44 -20.79 30.24
CA PRO A 937 3.19 -19.38 29.99
C PRO A 937 2.52 -19.17 28.63
N GLY A 938 1.47 -18.35 28.59
CA GLY A 938 0.75 -17.99 27.36
C GLY A 938 -0.54 -18.78 27.11
N SER A 939 -0.83 -19.81 27.92
CA SER A 939 -2.12 -20.50 27.90
C SER A 939 -3.26 -19.56 28.28
N ASP A 940 -4.41 -19.70 27.62
CA ASP A 940 -5.64 -18.98 28.00
C ASP A 940 -6.34 -19.65 29.20
N LEU A 941 -6.11 -20.96 29.40
CA LEU A 941 -6.58 -21.76 30.54
C LEU A 941 -5.54 -22.84 30.86
N VAL A 942 -5.33 -23.16 32.15
CA VAL A 942 -4.47 -24.28 32.59
C VAL A 942 -5.29 -25.18 33.50
N LEU A 943 -5.26 -26.49 33.23
CA LEU A 943 -5.97 -27.51 34.00
C LEU A 943 -4.97 -28.54 34.54
N GLY A 944 -5.23 -29.05 35.75
CA GLY A 944 -4.33 -30.02 36.40
C GLY A 944 -4.39 -31.41 35.79
N SER A 945 -5.51 -31.76 35.15
CA SER A 945 -5.74 -33.07 34.54
C SER A 945 -6.71 -32.99 33.36
N THR A 946 -6.62 -33.96 32.44
CA THR A 946 -7.59 -34.16 31.36
C THR A 946 -9.01 -34.46 31.85
N GLN A 947 -9.20 -34.88 33.10
CA GLN A 947 -10.53 -35.08 33.68
C GLN A 947 -11.33 -33.77 33.81
N GLU A 948 -10.63 -32.64 33.91
CA GLU A 948 -11.21 -31.31 34.01
C GLU A 948 -11.62 -30.75 32.64
N LEU A 949 -11.21 -31.40 31.53
CA LEU A 949 -11.62 -31.00 30.19
C LEU A 949 -13.08 -31.39 29.95
N THR A 950 -13.96 -30.42 30.12
CA THR A 950 -15.38 -30.52 29.77
C THR A 950 -15.70 -29.70 28.51
N LEU A 951 -16.90 -29.90 27.97
CA LEU A 951 -17.41 -29.10 26.86
C LEU A 951 -17.75 -27.66 27.29
N ASP A 952 -18.33 -27.50 28.48
CA ASP A 952 -18.53 -26.21 29.14
C ASP A 952 -17.19 -25.62 29.57
#